data_AF-A0A931T311-F1
#
_entry.id   AF-A0A931T311-F1
#
_cell.length_a   1.000
_cell.length_b   1.000
_cell.length_c   1.000
_cell.angle_alpha   90.00
_cell.angle_beta   90.00
_cell.angle_gamma   90.00
#
_symmetry.space_group_name_H-M   'P 1'
#
loop_
_entity.id
_entity.type
_entity.pdbx_description
1 polymer ?
#
loop_
_entity_poly.entity_id
_entity_poly.type
_entity_poly.pdbx_seq_one_letter_code
_entity_poly.pdbx_strand_id
1 'polypeptide(L)'
;MHSRVNLIAVILLANVTFAAAGAGDSPAARGVPQSQIDTFKRYVEYLADDEREGRGLGTKGIGQAAEMIETRLKDAGLAPAFGTSFRQPFRVKTGVESEAGNVLEGIDAESWTALGFSSSGRFSGEIAFVGYGIDAEPIGYRELEGVDLKGKVALILRYEPQERDDASPFDGKRPSRWSAIRYKVLQARERGAVAVIFATGPLQDEGKDKLPALRNDGPESPAGLPVIQVRTSVAEKWLASAGIDLKAWQLSVDRDLRPRSQAKTGLILSGNVALKNTWVDTENVAGIVRGKGKLAKEYVVIGAHYDHLGMGGDRSVKPNETGIHNGADDNASGTAAALIAADRLQQLLEKSKNHRSVIVALFSAEEVGLAGSGHFVESSPVPASSIVAMINLDMVGNLTNDELAALGADSAPEWKPAVEAAAKELNLKPSAGGDGYGPSDQTSFYAVGIPVIHFFTGTHDRYHSPADDSAAINFEGGARVAELTARLGATIAGGDVTPRYAKVGVAPAMQGDSRGYGAYLGTVPDNKAMGAASGGVLLSDVRKGGPADLAGIRGGDTIVKIAGTTIANLYDMTYALQDSKPGETVDVVVVREGKELTLRATLGERAARGGAPPPQAAKPAPGASPPPITAQPSPDHAPPAPTATPSRSAPPVARHAGMPPASMSGAPAVLDFYANRPGENFVVGAGKPFEKQFEGETHLKDIRQLTFVGENAEAYFSPDGKSLIWQSTPDAGGCDQQYIMDLGSGATKLVSGGKGRTTCGYYDWPEADRLIWASTISGGDACPTRPDRSRGYVWPVFGTFELYTSDLDGSNVQRLTNNDAYDAEATWCHRGGKFVFTSDRHGDLDLYEMDEAGNVRQLTNTPGYDGGAFYSADCREIVWRAWHYTEGDSELADYRALLKDHLVRPSKMELWVMNADGTNQRQVTETGAANFGPYFHADGKRIIYSSNHNTGSNREFELYMIDKNGGEPERITTAPGFDGFPMFSPDGRWIVWGSNRASERGFDTNLFIARWIE
;
A
#
# COMPACT_ATOMS: atom_id res chain seq x y z
N MET A 1 -69.19 -25.77 61.96
CA MET A 1 -70.61 -26.03 61.63
C MET A 1 -71.47 -25.05 62.41
N HIS A 2 -72.24 -24.09 61.89
CA HIS A 2 -72.52 -23.59 60.55
C HIS A 2 -72.71 -22.07 60.68
N SER A 3 -71.93 -21.28 59.95
CA SER A 3 -71.79 -19.81 60.05
C SER A 3 -70.63 -19.44 59.11
N ARG A 4 -70.59 -18.40 58.28
CA ARG A 4 -70.87 -16.95 58.43
C ARG A 4 -70.14 -16.31 57.20
N VAL A 5 -70.34 -15.10 56.68
CA VAL A 5 -71.30 -14.00 56.83
C VAL A 5 -70.90 -12.90 55.81
N ASN A 6 -71.91 -12.14 55.38
CA ASN A 6 -71.96 -10.74 54.91
C ASN A 6 -71.21 -10.20 53.65
N LEU A 7 -72.09 -9.74 52.77
CA LEU A 7 -72.05 -8.56 51.90
C LEU A 7 -71.58 -7.27 52.62
N ILE A 8 -70.77 -6.44 51.96
CA ILE A 8 -70.88 -4.96 51.84
C ILE A 8 -69.80 -4.46 50.86
N ALA A 9 -70.20 -3.63 49.92
CA ALA A 9 -69.32 -2.86 49.05
C ALA A 9 -68.88 -1.55 49.73
N VAL A 10 -67.64 -1.10 49.47
CA VAL A 10 -67.24 0.28 49.08
C VAL A 10 -65.70 0.45 49.15
N ILE A 11 -65.10 0.60 47.95
CA ILE A 11 -64.11 1.60 47.52
C ILE A 11 -62.58 1.46 47.81
N LEU A 12 -61.84 1.48 46.68
CA LEU A 12 -60.60 2.18 46.31
C LEU A 12 -59.30 1.38 46.04
N LEU A 13 -58.69 1.78 44.90
CA LEU A 13 -57.28 1.77 44.47
C LEU A 13 -56.69 0.53 43.75
N ALA A 14 -56.66 0.69 42.43
CA ALA A 14 -55.54 0.50 41.50
C ALA A 14 -54.71 -0.79 41.60
N ASN A 15 -54.96 -1.70 40.64
CA ASN A 15 -53.97 -2.65 40.16
C ASN A 15 -53.81 -2.50 38.65
N VAL A 16 -52.58 -2.20 38.25
CA VAL A 16 -52.10 -2.22 36.87
C VAL A 16 -52.07 -3.69 36.43
N THR A 17 -52.91 -4.04 35.46
CA THR A 17 -52.90 -5.35 34.80
C THR A 17 -51.95 -5.33 33.61
N PHE A 18 -51.04 -6.31 33.63
CA PHE A 18 -50.27 -6.83 32.52
C PHE A 18 -51.10 -6.97 31.23
N ALA A 19 -50.58 -6.42 30.12
CA ALA A 19 -50.92 -6.85 28.79
C ALA A 19 -49.63 -7.39 28.13
N ALA A 20 -49.65 -8.69 27.85
CA ALA A 20 -48.67 -9.32 26.99
C ALA A 20 -48.88 -8.83 25.55
N ALA A 21 -47.82 -8.29 24.96
CA ALA A 21 -47.73 -8.06 23.52
C ALA A 21 -46.48 -8.79 23.01
N GLY A 22 -46.72 -9.87 22.26
CA GLY A 22 -45.74 -10.42 21.33
C GLY A 22 -46.19 -10.08 19.92
N ALA A 23 -45.41 -9.27 19.21
CA ALA A 23 -45.32 -9.20 17.75
C ALA A 23 -44.20 -8.21 17.33
N GLY A 24 -43.09 -8.76 16.83
CA GLY A 24 -42.21 -8.21 15.79
C GLY A 24 -41.63 -6.79 15.93
N ASP A 25 -40.34 -6.72 16.24
CA ASP A 25 -39.50 -5.58 15.87
C ASP A 25 -39.60 -5.32 14.34
N SER A 26 -39.91 -4.08 13.94
CA SER A 26 -39.98 -3.67 12.54
C SER A 26 -38.66 -3.03 12.05
N PRO A 27 -38.18 -3.36 10.83
CA PRO A 27 -36.91 -2.89 10.25
C PRO A 27 -37.03 -1.48 9.65
N ALA A 28 -37.26 -0.47 10.48
CA ALA A 28 -37.35 0.95 10.06
C ALA A 28 -36.22 1.84 10.65
N ALA A 29 -35.14 1.25 11.14
CA ALA A 29 -34.22 1.94 12.06
C ALA A 29 -33.06 2.73 11.43
N ARG A 30 -32.89 2.79 10.09
CA ARG A 30 -31.69 3.42 9.46
C ARG A 30 -31.94 4.30 8.20
N GLY A 31 -33.09 4.97 8.13
CA GLY A 31 -33.27 6.11 7.19
C GLY A 31 -33.60 5.81 5.72
N VAL A 32 -33.71 4.53 5.31
CA VAL A 32 -34.21 4.11 3.98
C VAL A 32 -35.33 3.06 4.09
N PRO A 33 -36.34 3.05 3.20
CA PRO A 33 -37.41 2.06 3.25
C PRO A 33 -36.96 0.69 2.70
N GLN A 34 -37.53 -0.39 3.23
CA GLN A 34 -37.22 -1.76 2.79
C GLN A 34 -37.38 -1.95 1.28
N SER A 35 -38.39 -1.31 0.66
CA SER A 35 -38.62 -1.37 -0.78
C SER A 35 -37.45 -0.85 -1.62
N GLN A 36 -36.68 0.10 -1.09
CA GLN A 36 -35.49 0.63 -1.74
C GLN A 36 -34.32 -0.35 -1.62
N ILE A 37 -34.15 -0.99 -0.46
CA ILE A 37 -33.15 -2.05 -0.25
C ILE A 37 -33.43 -3.22 -1.21
N ASP A 38 -34.69 -3.65 -1.31
CA ASP A 38 -35.10 -4.73 -2.21
C ASP A 38 -34.90 -4.37 -3.68
N THR A 39 -35.04 -3.09 -4.04
CA THR A 39 -34.78 -2.60 -5.40
C THR A 39 -33.29 -2.57 -5.71
N PHE A 40 -32.46 -2.09 -4.76
CA PHE A 40 -31.00 -2.10 -4.89
C PHE A 40 -30.48 -3.51 -5.10
N LYS A 41 -30.92 -4.43 -4.22
CA LYS A 41 -30.62 -5.86 -4.34
C LYS A 41 -30.97 -6.43 -5.71
N ARG A 42 -32.20 -6.21 -6.18
CA ARG A 42 -32.66 -6.73 -7.49
C ARG A 42 -31.86 -6.20 -8.66
N TYR A 43 -31.42 -4.94 -8.61
CA TYR A 43 -30.59 -4.36 -9.68
C TYR A 43 -29.19 -4.94 -9.67
N VAL A 44 -28.56 -5.06 -8.50
CA VAL A 44 -27.25 -5.68 -8.36
C VAL A 44 -27.29 -7.15 -8.80
N GLU A 45 -28.24 -7.94 -8.30
CA GLU A 45 -28.39 -9.35 -8.67
C GLU A 45 -28.60 -9.52 -10.18
N TYR A 46 -29.37 -8.65 -10.83
CA TYR A 46 -29.56 -8.73 -12.28
C TYR A 46 -28.29 -8.38 -13.07
N LEU A 47 -27.58 -7.32 -12.66
CA LEU A 47 -26.38 -6.82 -13.36
C LEU A 47 -25.18 -7.74 -13.15
N ALA A 48 -25.08 -8.38 -11.99
CA ALA A 48 -24.01 -9.30 -11.59
C ALA A 48 -24.40 -10.78 -11.76
N ASP A 49 -25.41 -11.08 -12.57
CA ASP A 49 -25.79 -12.45 -12.92
C ASP A 49 -24.84 -13.01 -13.99
N ASP A 50 -24.47 -14.28 -13.89
CA ASP A 50 -23.63 -14.99 -14.86
C ASP A 50 -24.18 -14.89 -16.30
N GLU A 51 -25.50 -14.79 -16.48
CA GLU A 51 -26.11 -14.60 -17.80
C GLU A 51 -25.72 -13.25 -18.45
N ARG A 52 -25.21 -12.30 -17.67
CA ARG A 52 -24.66 -11.03 -18.15
C ARG A 52 -23.19 -11.15 -18.56
N GLU A 53 -22.62 -12.35 -18.56
CA GLU A 53 -21.28 -12.63 -19.12
C GLU A 53 -20.21 -11.66 -18.59
N GLY A 54 -20.33 -11.24 -17.33
CA GLY A 54 -19.45 -10.26 -16.68
C GLY A 54 -19.41 -8.88 -17.34
N ARG A 55 -20.40 -8.55 -18.18
CA ARG A 55 -20.55 -7.26 -18.88
C ARG A 55 -19.29 -6.80 -19.63
N GLY A 56 -18.53 -7.78 -20.15
CA GLY A 56 -17.34 -7.53 -20.95
C GLY A 56 -17.67 -6.81 -22.26
N LEU A 57 -16.74 -5.97 -22.74
CA LEU A 57 -16.88 -5.32 -24.04
C LEU A 57 -17.07 -6.36 -25.16
N GLY A 58 -18.13 -6.18 -25.95
CA GLY A 58 -18.47 -7.07 -27.07
C GLY A 58 -19.28 -8.33 -26.69
N THR A 59 -19.65 -8.48 -25.41
CA THR A 59 -20.57 -9.54 -24.96
C THR A 59 -22.03 -9.19 -25.24
N LYS A 60 -22.94 -10.17 -25.13
CA LYS A 60 -24.39 -9.86 -25.13
C LYS A 60 -24.79 -9.22 -23.80
N GLY A 61 -24.12 -9.64 -22.74
CA GLY A 61 -24.28 -9.14 -21.39
C GLY A 61 -24.29 -7.63 -21.24
N ILE A 62 -23.29 -6.95 -21.81
CA ILE A 62 -23.20 -5.48 -21.76
C ILE A 62 -24.34 -4.79 -22.51
N GLY A 63 -24.80 -5.37 -23.62
CA GLY A 63 -25.97 -4.87 -24.37
C GLY A 63 -27.27 -5.02 -23.58
N GLN A 64 -27.44 -6.15 -22.90
CA GLN A 64 -28.59 -6.42 -22.02
C GLN A 64 -28.60 -5.50 -20.79
N ALA A 65 -27.42 -5.20 -20.23
CA ALA A 65 -27.28 -4.19 -19.17
C ALA A 65 -27.71 -2.80 -19.68
N ALA A 66 -27.26 -2.38 -20.87
CA ALA A 66 -27.66 -1.11 -21.48
C ALA A 66 -29.18 -1.02 -21.72
N GLU A 67 -29.82 -2.12 -22.15
CA GLU A 67 -31.29 -2.21 -22.30
C GLU A 67 -32.04 -2.07 -20.97
N MET A 68 -31.54 -2.74 -19.92
CA MET A 68 -32.10 -2.62 -18.58
C MET A 68 -31.99 -1.18 -18.06
N ILE A 69 -30.81 -0.57 -18.18
CA ILE A 69 -30.55 0.82 -17.75
C ILE A 69 -31.49 1.77 -18.48
N GLU A 70 -31.57 1.70 -19.82
CA GLU A 70 -32.48 2.54 -20.60
C GLU A 70 -33.93 2.38 -20.16
N THR A 71 -34.37 1.13 -19.91
CA THR A 71 -35.72 0.83 -19.44
C THR A 71 -35.97 1.48 -18.06
N ARG A 72 -35.02 1.38 -17.13
CA ARG A 72 -35.16 2.00 -15.80
C ARG A 72 -35.17 3.51 -15.83
N LEU A 73 -34.37 4.13 -16.69
CA LEU A 73 -34.42 5.58 -16.88
C LEU A 73 -35.78 6.02 -17.43
N LYS A 74 -36.37 5.26 -18.36
CA LYS A 74 -37.73 5.51 -18.88
C LYS A 74 -38.81 5.31 -17.81
N ASP A 75 -38.72 4.22 -17.03
CA ASP A 75 -39.66 3.92 -15.94
C ASP A 75 -39.65 5.02 -14.87
N ALA A 76 -38.47 5.58 -14.58
CA ALA A 76 -38.30 6.75 -13.71
C ALA A 76 -38.75 8.08 -14.37
N GLY A 77 -39.24 8.05 -15.60
CA GLY A 77 -39.78 9.21 -16.31
C GLY A 77 -38.75 10.21 -16.81
N LEU A 78 -37.48 9.82 -16.93
CA LEU A 78 -36.43 10.68 -17.49
C LEU A 78 -36.61 10.81 -19.00
N ALA A 79 -36.25 11.98 -19.55
CA ALA A 79 -36.18 12.17 -21.00
C ALA A 79 -34.83 11.64 -21.54
N PRO A 80 -34.70 11.35 -22.85
CA PRO A 80 -33.42 11.00 -23.44
C PRO A 80 -32.41 12.16 -23.33
N ALA A 81 -31.16 11.88 -22.96
CA ALA A 81 -30.12 12.90 -22.83
C ALA A 81 -29.44 13.26 -24.15
N PHE A 82 -29.39 12.35 -25.12
CA PHE A 82 -28.69 12.53 -26.41
C PHE A 82 -29.70 12.82 -27.53
N GLY A 83 -30.36 13.97 -27.45
CA GLY A 83 -31.41 14.37 -28.38
C GLY A 83 -32.66 13.51 -28.22
N THR A 84 -32.90 12.57 -29.14
CA THR A 84 -34.01 11.63 -29.07
C THR A 84 -33.61 10.25 -28.53
N SER A 85 -32.32 10.05 -28.23
CA SER A 85 -31.76 8.77 -27.80
C SER A 85 -31.29 8.81 -26.35
N PHE A 86 -31.46 7.69 -25.63
CA PHE A 86 -30.79 7.45 -24.35
C PHE A 86 -29.35 6.95 -24.54
N ARG A 87 -29.00 6.48 -25.75
CA ARG A 87 -27.73 5.84 -26.06
C ARG A 87 -26.80 6.76 -26.85
N GLN A 88 -25.52 6.78 -26.47
CA GLN A 88 -24.42 7.47 -27.15
C GLN A 88 -23.38 6.43 -27.60
N PRO A 89 -23.40 5.98 -28.86
CA PRO A 89 -22.49 4.95 -29.36
C PRO A 89 -21.08 5.51 -29.64
N PHE A 90 -20.06 4.70 -29.37
CA PHE A 90 -18.65 4.99 -29.67
C PHE A 90 -17.84 3.70 -29.86
N ARG A 91 -16.58 3.80 -30.29
CA ARG A 91 -15.70 2.65 -30.53
C ARG A 91 -14.48 2.69 -29.64
N VAL A 92 -14.06 1.53 -29.16
CA VAL A 92 -12.89 1.38 -28.27
C VAL A 92 -11.94 0.31 -28.80
N LYS A 93 -10.64 0.57 -28.71
CA LYS A 93 -9.60 -0.39 -29.11
C LYS A 93 -9.56 -1.51 -28.08
N THR A 94 -9.82 -2.74 -28.53
CA THR A 94 -9.83 -3.93 -27.66
C THR A 94 -8.64 -4.85 -27.89
N GLY A 95 -7.97 -4.71 -29.03
CA GLY A 95 -6.94 -5.66 -29.41
C GLY A 95 -6.00 -5.17 -30.50
N VAL A 96 -5.12 -6.09 -30.90
CA VAL A 96 -4.23 -5.98 -32.04
C VAL A 96 -4.11 -7.35 -32.69
N GLU A 97 -4.16 -7.38 -34.01
CA GLU A 97 -4.06 -8.60 -34.82
C GLU A 97 -2.95 -8.47 -35.85
N SER A 98 -2.40 -9.62 -36.23
CA SER A 98 -1.48 -9.73 -37.35
C SER A 98 -2.23 -9.52 -38.67
N GLU A 99 -1.65 -8.72 -39.57
CA GLU A 99 -2.11 -8.53 -40.94
C GLU A 99 -1.23 -9.31 -41.93
N ALA A 100 -1.74 -9.54 -43.15
CA ALA A 100 -0.95 -10.12 -44.22
C ALA A 100 0.31 -9.27 -44.52
N GLY A 101 1.43 -9.94 -44.78
CA GLY A 101 2.69 -9.27 -45.12
C GLY A 101 3.72 -9.20 -43.99
N ASN A 102 3.44 -9.75 -42.82
CA ASN A 102 4.47 -10.02 -41.81
C ASN A 102 5.52 -10.98 -42.37
N VAL A 103 6.78 -10.56 -42.44
CA VAL A 103 7.90 -11.39 -42.91
C VAL A 103 9.19 -11.00 -42.22
N LEU A 104 10.01 -12.00 -41.91
CA LEU A 104 11.38 -11.83 -41.46
C LEU A 104 12.26 -12.64 -42.41
N GLU A 105 13.11 -11.97 -43.20
CA GLU A 105 13.83 -12.62 -44.30
C GLU A 105 14.75 -13.74 -43.78
N GLY A 106 14.60 -14.94 -44.35
CA GLY A 106 15.39 -16.11 -43.98
C GLY A 106 14.98 -16.78 -42.66
N ILE A 107 13.86 -16.38 -42.04
CA ILE A 107 13.35 -16.95 -40.78
C ILE A 107 11.92 -17.46 -40.96
N ASP A 108 11.66 -18.65 -40.46
CA ASP A 108 10.34 -19.26 -40.49
C ASP A 108 9.32 -18.44 -39.67
N ALA A 109 8.10 -18.31 -40.19
CA ALA A 109 7.04 -17.52 -39.55
C ALA A 109 6.68 -18.00 -38.13
N GLU A 110 6.93 -19.28 -37.81
CA GLU A 110 6.68 -19.86 -36.50
C GLU A 110 7.82 -19.61 -35.48
N SER A 111 8.94 -19.02 -35.93
CA SER A 111 10.12 -18.76 -35.11
C SER A 111 10.20 -17.32 -34.59
N TRP A 112 9.20 -16.48 -34.90
CA TRP A 112 9.11 -15.12 -34.39
C TRP A 112 7.66 -14.65 -34.28
N THR A 113 7.44 -13.57 -33.53
CA THR A 113 6.15 -12.88 -33.42
C THR A 113 6.36 -11.39 -33.27
N ALA A 114 5.42 -10.57 -33.75
CA ALA A 114 5.40 -9.15 -33.42
C ALA A 114 4.88 -8.94 -31.98
N LEU A 115 5.35 -7.89 -31.31
CA LEU A 115 4.76 -7.46 -30.04
C LEU A 115 3.60 -6.50 -30.28
N GLY A 116 2.60 -6.48 -29.40
CA GLY A 116 1.34 -5.77 -29.63
C GLY A 116 1.43 -4.26 -29.79
N PHE A 117 2.47 -3.66 -29.21
CA PHE A 117 2.77 -2.23 -29.31
C PHE A 117 3.76 -1.91 -30.44
N SER A 118 4.13 -2.89 -31.27
CA SER A 118 5.02 -2.69 -32.42
C SER A 118 4.41 -1.72 -33.44
N SER A 119 5.26 -0.91 -34.07
CA SER A 119 4.82 -0.12 -35.23
C SER A 119 4.90 -0.96 -36.50
N SER A 120 3.86 -0.88 -37.33
CA SER A 120 3.89 -1.47 -38.67
C SER A 120 4.93 -0.76 -39.53
N GLY A 121 5.71 -1.52 -40.31
CA GLY A 121 6.72 -0.98 -41.20
C GLY A 121 7.77 -1.99 -41.63
N ARG A 122 8.51 -1.61 -42.70
CA ARG A 122 9.69 -2.33 -43.18
C ARG A 122 10.93 -1.86 -42.46
N PHE A 123 11.85 -2.78 -42.22
CA PHE A 123 13.17 -2.49 -41.68
C PHE A 123 14.23 -3.33 -42.39
N SER A 124 15.45 -2.81 -42.42
CA SER A 124 16.65 -3.53 -42.85
C SER A 124 17.85 -2.91 -42.17
N GLY A 125 18.74 -3.73 -41.60
CA GLY A 125 19.93 -3.24 -40.92
C GLY A 125 20.80 -4.35 -40.39
N GLU A 126 22.03 -4.00 -40.02
CA GLU A 126 22.92 -4.92 -39.33
C GLU A 126 22.41 -5.20 -37.91
N ILE A 127 22.44 -6.45 -37.47
CA ILE A 127 22.13 -6.83 -36.09
C ILE A 127 23.23 -6.30 -35.16
N ALA A 128 22.84 -5.50 -34.18
CA ALA A 128 23.67 -5.13 -33.03
C ALA A 128 23.18 -5.89 -31.80
N PHE A 129 24.01 -6.74 -31.21
CA PHE A 129 23.68 -7.39 -29.96
C PHE A 129 24.01 -6.46 -28.81
N VAL A 130 23.00 -6.01 -28.08
CA VAL A 130 23.17 -5.02 -27.01
C VAL A 130 22.86 -5.58 -25.63
N GLY A 131 23.14 -6.87 -25.44
CA GLY A 131 22.91 -7.53 -24.15
C GLY A 131 21.47 -7.39 -23.67
N TYR A 132 21.28 -6.91 -22.44
CA TYR A 132 19.95 -6.61 -21.92
C TYR A 132 19.39 -5.25 -22.37
N GLY A 133 20.17 -4.41 -23.06
CA GLY A 133 19.72 -3.10 -23.56
C GLY A 133 19.35 -2.11 -22.45
N ILE A 134 20.04 -2.19 -21.31
CA ILE A 134 19.74 -1.43 -20.09
C ILE A 134 20.85 -0.40 -19.84
N ASP A 135 20.44 0.86 -19.70
CA ASP A 135 21.23 1.87 -19.01
C ASP A 135 20.54 2.21 -17.67
N ALA A 136 21.21 1.87 -16.57
CA ALA A 136 20.79 2.07 -15.19
C ALA A 136 21.90 2.82 -14.43
N GLU A 137 21.91 4.15 -14.57
CA GLU A 137 22.89 5.04 -13.91
C GLU A 137 23.07 4.81 -12.42
N PRO A 138 21.98 4.70 -11.62
CA PRO A 138 22.10 4.68 -10.16
C PRO A 138 22.90 3.50 -9.63
N ILE A 139 22.97 2.41 -10.39
CA ILE A 139 23.71 1.19 -10.05
C ILE A 139 24.94 0.99 -10.96
N GLY A 140 25.29 1.99 -11.77
CA GLY A 140 26.50 2.00 -12.60
C GLY A 140 26.49 1.02 -13.78
N TYR A 141 25.33 0.47 -14.17
CA TYR A 141 25.22 -0.45 -15.32
C TYR A 141 24.86 0.32 -16.59
N ARG A 142 25.75 0.35 -17.59
CA ARG A 142 25.63 1.17 -18.80
C ARG A 142 25.84 0.33 -20.06
N GLU A 143 24.85 -0.47 -20.44
CA GLU A 143 24.97 -1.40 -21.56
C GLU A 143 25.10 -0.72 -22.93
N LEU A 144 24.48 0.44 -23.09
CA LEU A 144 24.41 1.15 -24.37
C LEU A 144 25.41 2.31 -24.47
N GLU A 145 26.27 2.48 -23.47
CA GLU A 145 27.32 3.49 -23.50
C GLU A 145 28.34 3.17 -24.62
N GLY A 146 28.52 4.12 -25.54
CA GLY A 146 29.41 3.95 -26.70
C GLY A 146 28.85 3.05 -27.82
N VAL A 147 27.62 2.56 -27.70
CA VAL A 147 26.96 1.73 -28.73
C VAL A 147 26.25 2.62 -29.75
N ASP A 148 26.63 2.53 -31.02
CA ASP A 148 25.95 3.17 -32.14
C ASP A 148 24.91 2.22 -32.76
N LEU A 149 23.63 2.59 -32.66
CA LEU A 149 22.51 1.83 -33.23
C LEU A 149 21.94 2.46 -34.51
N LYS A 150 22.54 3.53 -35.04
CA LYS A 150 22.02 4.24 -36.21
C LYS A 150 21.93 3.31 -37.42
N GLY A 151 20.71 3.09 -37.91
CA GLY A 151 20.46 2.23 -39.07
C GLY A 151 20.56 0.72 -38.78
N LYS A 152 20.69 0.32 -37.51
CA LYS A 152 20.88 -1.06 -37.07
C LYS A 152 19.61 -1.66 -36.47
N VAL A 153 19.56 -2.99 -36.44
CA VAL A 153 18.52 -3.75 -35.75
C VAL A 153 19.07 -4.17 -34.39
N ALA A 154 18.48 -3.69 -33.30
CA ALA A 154 18.95 -3.98 -31.95
C ALA A 154 18.41 -5.34 -31.48
N LEU A 155 19.29 -6.31 -31.23
CA LEU A 155 18.96 -7.57 -30.57
C LEU A 155 19.19 -7.44 -29.07
N ILE A 156 18.10 -7.59 -28.31
CA ILE A 156 18.03 -7.31 -26.87
C ILE A 156 17.49 -8.54 -26.14
N LEU A 157 18.09 -8.90 -25.02
CA LEU A 157 17.53 -9.91 -24.13
C LEU A 157 16.35 -9.35 -23.33
N ARG A 158 15.31 -10.18 -23.19
CA ARG A 158 14.28 -9.97 -22.17
C ARG A 158 14.90 -10.03 -20.78
N TYR A 159 14.18 -9.49 -19.79
CA TYR A 159 14.59 -9.52 -18.38
C TYR A 159 15.85 -8.70 -18.12
N GLU A 160 16.63 -9.01 -17.11
CA GLU A 160 17.81 -8.25 -16.71
C GLU A 160 18.89 -9.14 -16.09
N PRO A 161 20.13 -8.64 -15.93
CA PRO A 161 21.19 -9.41 -15.27
C PRO A 161 20.76 -9.88 -13.88
N GLN A 162 21.19 -11.08 -13.52
CA GLN A 162 20.99 -11.66 -12.19
C GLN A 162 19.52 -11.69 -11.72
N GLU A 163 18.53 -11.77 -12.62
CA GLU A 163 17.09 -11.74 -12.26
C GLU A 163 16.67 -12.81 -11.22
N ARG A 164 17.43 -13.91 -11.09
CA ARG A 164 17.17 -14.97 -10.09
C ARG A 164 17.91 -14.77 -8.78
N ASP A 165 18.69 -13.70 -8.67
CA ASP A 165 19.50 -13.35 -7.53
C ASP A 165 18.76 -12.34 -6.65
N ASP A 166 18.55 -12.66 -5.37
CA ASP A 166 17.96 -11.73 -4.41
C ASP A 166 18.84 -10.50 -4.19
N ALA A 167 20.15 -10.62 -4.42
CA ALA A 167 21.13 -9.56 -4.28
C ALA A 167 21.35 -8.76 -5.57
N SER A 168 20.61 -9.05 -6.65
CA SER A 168 20.73 -8.27 -7.89
C SER A 168 20.49 -6.79 -7.61
N PRO A 169 21.37 -5.88 -8.07
CA PRO A 169 21.15 -4.44 -7.92
C PRO A 169 19.99 -3.94 -8.79
N PHE A 170 19.45 -4.79 -9.67
CA PHE A 170 18.23 -4.55 -10.44
C PHE A 170 16.97 -4.96 -9.65
N ASP A 171 16.82 -4.49 -8.41
CA ASP A 171 15.65 -4.78 -7.56
C ASP A 171 15.47 -6.25 -7.13
N GLY A 172 16.59 -6.97 -7.00
CA GLY A 172 16.63 -8.38 -6.57
C GLY A 172 15.90 -9.28 -7.56
N LYS A 173 15.03 -10.17 -7.06
CA LYS A 173 14.17 -11.04 -7.89
C LYS A 173 12.95 -10.35 -8.48
N ARG A 174 12.70 -9.08 -8.14
CA ARG A 174 11.57 -8.33 -8.71
C ARG A 174 12.04 -7.67 -10.00
N PRO A 175 11.26 -7.72 -11.08
CA PRO A 175 11.62 -7.02 -12.31
C PRO A 175 11.75 -5.51 -12.06
N SER A 176 12.95 -4.97 -12.25
CA SER A 176 13.21 -3.55 -12.12
C SER A 176 12.50 -2.75 -13.21
N ARG A 177 12.45 -1.41 -13.07
CA ARG A 177 11.95 -0.53 -14.14
C ARG A 177 12.73 -0.70 -15.45
N TRP A 178 14.02 -1.06 -15.39
CA TRP A 178 14.88 -1.20 -16.56
C TRP A 178 14.66 -2.53 -17.31
N SER A 179 14.06 -3.52 -16.66
CA SER A 179 13.61 -4.76 -17.31
C SER A 179 12.44 -4.52 -18.30
N ALA A 180 11.73 -3.38 -18.18
CA ALA A 180 10.55 -3.08 -18.98
C ALA A 180 10.89 -3.01 -20.48
N ILE A 181 10.20 -3.84 -21.28
CA ILE A 181 10.45 -3.96 -22.72
C ILE A 181 10.26 -2.63 -23.47
N ARG A 182 9.30 -1.81 -23.06
CA ARG A 182 9.07 -0.48 -23.67
C ARG A 182 10.19 0.50 -23.35
N TYR A 183 10.76 0.45 -22.15
CA TYR A 183 11.95 1.23 -21.80
C TYR A 183 13.15 0.86 -22.68
N LYS A 184 13.40 -0.43 -22.88
CA LYS A 184 14.49 -0.91 -23.76
C LYS A 184 14.31 -0.50 -25.21
N VAL A 185 13.07 -0.52 -25.71
CA VAL A 185 12.73 -0.05 -27.06
C VAL A 185 12.97 1.45 -27.19
N LEU A 186 12.57 2.25 -26.19
CA LEU A 186 12.88 3.68 -26.14
C LEU A 186 14.40 3.91 -26.22
N GLN A 187 15.19 3.24 -25.39
CA GLN A 187 16.64 3.40 -25.37
C GLN A 187 17.31 3.03 -26.71
N ALA A 188 16.83 1.98 -27.38
CA ALA A 188 17.31 1.59 -28.70
C ALA A 188 16.91 2.62 -29.78
N ARG A 189 15.67 3.11 -29.75
CA ARG A 189 15.15 4.14 -30.67
C ARG A 189 15.95 5.42 -30.60
N GLU A 190 16.20 5.93 -29.39
CA GLU A 190 16.95 7.18 -29.20
C GLU A 190 18.38 7.10 -29.73
N ARG A 191 18.94 5.89 -29.86
CA ARG A 191 20.27 5.63 -30.45
C ARG A 191 20.22 5.30 -31.95
N GLY A 192 19.04 5.42 -32.58
CA GLY A 192 18.85 5.32 -34.03
C GLY A 192 18.56 3.93 -34.57
N ALA A 193 18.17 2.98 -33.71
CA ALA A 193 17.75 1.65 -34.15
C ALA A 193 16.55 1.74 -35.10
N VAL A 194 16.57 0.94 -36.18
CA VAL A 194 15.47 0.86 -37.16
C VAL A 194 14.46 -0.23 -36.85
N ALA A 195 14.83 -1.18 -35.98
CA ALA A 195 13.96 -2.20 -35.41
C ALA A 195 14.56 -2.75 -34.11
N VAL A 196 13.72 -3.33 -33.24
CA VAL A 196 14.14 -4.03 -32.02
C VAL A 196 13.67 -5.48 -32.09
N ILE A 197 14.58 -6.39 -31.76
CA ILE A 197 14.32 -7.81 -31.63
C ILE A 197 14.57 -8.22 -30.20
N PHE A 198 13.57 -8.79 -29.56
CA PHE A 198 13.75 -9.47 -28.29
C PHE A 198 14.07 -10.95 -28.48
N ALA A 199 14.88 -11.49 -27.58
CA ALA A 199 15.02 -12.91 -27.35
C ALA A 199 14.95 -13.19 -25.84
N THR A 200 14.41 -14.33 -25.45
CA THR A 200 14.58 -14.80 -24.07
C THR A 200 16.00 -15.34 -23.91
N GLY A 201 16.71 -14.93 -22.87
CA GLY A 201 18.04 -15.45 -22.62
C GLY A 201 18.01 -16.94 -22.23
N PRO A 202 19.01 -17.76 -22.60
CA PRO A 202 19.06 -19.19 -22.25
C PRO A 202 18.86 -19.51 -20.76
N LEU A 203 19.29 -18.62 -19.85
CA LEU A 203 19.09 -18.82 -18.40
C LEU A 203 17.62 -18.69 -17.98
N GLN A 204 16.84 -17.85 -18.66
CA GLN A 204 15.42 -17.64 -18.40
C GLN A 204 14.52 -18.54 -19.26
N ASP A 205 14.96 -18.86 -20.48
CA ASP A 205 14.23 -19.70 -21.42
C ASP A 205 14.12 -21.14 -20.92
N GLU A 206 15.18 -21.65 -20.28
CA GLU A 206 15.28 -23.02 -19.76
C GLU A 206 15.01 -24.10 -20.84
N GLY A 207 15.33 -23.79 -22.10
CA GLY A 207 15.13 -24.69 -23.24
C GLY A 207 13.67 -24.83 -23.69
N LYS A 208 12.78 -23.92 -23.26
CA LYS A 208 11.37 -23.91 -23.67
C LYS A 208 11.21 -23.41 -25.11
N ASP A 209 12.11 -22.52 -25.55
CA ASP A 209 12.16 -21.91 -26.88
C ASP A 209 10.80 -21.33 -27.33
N LYS A 210 10.04 -20.71 -26.41
CA LYS A 210 8.66 -20.25 -26.65
C LYS A 210 8.59 -18.78 -27.04
N LEU A 211 7.60 -18.46 -27.87
CA LEU A 211 7.21 -17.09 -28.21
C LEU A 211 6.02 -16.64 -27.35
N PRO A 212 5.93 -15.35 -27.01
CA PRO A 212 4.71 -14.80 -26.43
C PRO A 212 3.56 -14.81 -27.44
N ALA A 213 2.33 -14.83 -26.95
CA ALA A 213 1.18 -14.56 -27.80
C ALA A 213 1.17 -13.08 -28.22
N LEU A 214 0.71 -12.79 -29.44
CA LEU A 214 0.36 -11.43 -29.82
C LEU A 214 -0.85 -10.99 -28.98
N ARG A 215 -0.66 -9.99 -28.13
CA ARG A 215 -1.68 -9.42 -27.24
C ARG A 215 -1.69 -7.91 -27.36
N ASN A 216 -2.78 -7.29 -26.92
CA ASN A 216 -2.84 -5.83 -26.84
C ASN A 216 -2.37 -5.36 -25.47
N ASP A 217 -1.29 -4.61 -25.46
CA ASP A 217 -0.63 -4.15 -24.23
C ASP A 217 -1.19 -2.77 -23.79
N GLY A 218 -2.51 -2.55 -23.95
CA GLY A 218 -3.23 -1.33 -23.52
C GLY A 218 -3.87 -0.47 -24.63
N PRO A 219 -4.59 0.61 -24.28
CA PRO A 219 -5.30 1.51 -25.23
C PRO A 219 -4.39 2.35 -26.15
N GLU A 220 -3.10 2.04 -26.19
CA GLU A 220 -2.04 3.03 -26.38
C GLU A 220 -1.41 3.04 -27.77
N SER A 221 -0.57 4.06 -27.98
CA SER A 221 0.13 4.35 -29.23
C SER A 221 1.32 3.40 -29.49
N PRO A 222 1.66 3.13 -30.76
CA PRO A 222 2.79 2.27 -31.14
C PRO A 222 4.17 2.77 -30.67
N ALA A 223 5.16 1.87 -30.58
CA ALA A 223 6.54 2.14 -30.16
C ALA A 223 7.34 3.16 -31.01
N GLY A 224 6.84 3.50 -32.20
CA GLY A 224 7.54 4.32 -33.20
C GLY A 224 8.52 3.56 -34.11
N LEU A 225 8.71 2.25 -33.91
CA LEU A 225 9.52 1.37 -34.77
C LEU A 225 9.02 -0.10 -34.71
N PRO A 226 9.40 -0.96 -35.67
CA PRO A 226 9.10 -2.39 -35.64
C PRO A 226 9.77 -3.12 -34.46
N VAL A 227 8.96 -3.72 -33.59
CA VAL A 227 9.38 -4.53 -32.45
C VAL A 227 8.88 -5.97 -32.59
N ILE A 228 9.79 -6.93 -32.53
CA ILE A 228 9.48 -8.36 -32.64
C ILE A 228 10.18 -9.15 -31.53
N GLN A 229 9.73 -10.37 -31.30
CA GLN A 229 10.46 -11.37 -30.53
C GLN A 229 10.73 -12.60 -31.40
N VAL A 230 11.96 -13.11 -31.33
CA VAL A 230 12.36 -14.39 -31.94
C VAL A 230 12.49 -15.46 -30.87
N ARG A 231 12.48 -16.72 -31.31
CA ARG A 231 12.85 -17.87 -30.49
C ARG A 231 14.29 -17.75 -30.01
N THR A 232 14.56 -18.26 -28.81
CA THR A 232 15.89 -18.29 -28.20
C THR A 232 16.90 -18.97 -29.12
N SER A 233 16.49 -20.08 -29.74
CA SER A 233 17.31 -20.84 -30.69
C SER A 233 17.69 -20.07 -31.97
N VAL A 234 16.88 -19.10 -32.40
CA VAL A 234 17.19 -18.22 -33.54
C VAL A 234 18.27 -17.22 -33.13
N ALA A 235 18.11 -16.58 -31.98
CA ALA A 235 19.09 -15.62 -31.45
C ALA A 235 20.45 -16.29 -31.20
N GLU A 236 20.47 -17.50 -30.62
CA GLU A 236 21.69 -18.27 -30.40
C GLU A 236 22.45 -18.56 -31.72
N LYS A 237 21.75 -18.92 -32.80
CA LYS A 237 22.38 -19.18 -34.11
C LYS A 237 23.02 -17.92 -34.72
N TRP A 238 22.33 -16.78 -34.62
CA TRP A 238 22.86 -15.50 -35.08
C TRP A 238 24.11 -15.11 -34.29
N LEU A 239 24.03 -15.19 -32.97
CA LEU A 239 25.13 -14.81 -32.09
C LEU A 239 26.33 -15.75 -32.21
N ALA A 240 26.11 -17.06 -32.36
CA ALA A 240 27.18 -18.03 -32.59
C ALA A 240 27.94 -17.75 -33.89
N SER A 241 27.25 -17.31 -34.95
CA SER A 241 27.87 -16.90 -36.23
C SER A 241 28.74 -15.64 -36.07
N ALA A 242 28.46 -14.83 -35.06
CA ALA A 242 29.27 -13.67 -34.67
C ALA A 242 30.32 -13.98 -33.58
N GLY A 243 30.49 -15.26 -33.22
CA GLY A 243 31.46 -15.72 -32.22
C GLY A 243 31.01 -15.60 -30.77
N ILE A 244 29.71 -15.39 -30.51
CA ILE A 244 29.13 -15.23 -29.17
C ILE A 244 28.35 -16.50 -28.80
N ASP A 245 28.81 -17.19 -27.75
CA ASP A 245 27.98 -18.17 -27.03
C ASP A 245 27.07 -17.41 -26.06
N LEU A 246 25.77 -17.36 -26.36
CA LEU A 246 24.81 -16.53 -25.62
C LEU A 246 24.66 -16.97 -24.15
N LYS A 247 24.72 -18.27 -23.86
CA LYS A 247 24.60 -18.76 -22.48
C LYS A 247 25.86 -18.43 -21.69
N ALA A 248 27.05 -18.64 -22.28
CA ALA A 248 28.31 -18.26 -21.67
C ALA A 248 28.40 -16.74 -21.47
N TRP A 249 27.88 -15.95 -22.43
CA TRP A 249 27.78 -14.51 -22.32
C TRP A 249 26.91 -14.09 -21.13
N GLN A 250 25.69 -14.63 -21.00
CA GLN A 250 24.80 -14.31 -19.88
C GLN A 250 25.43 -14.64 -18.52
N LEU A 251 26.00 -15.84 -18.37
CA LEU A 251 26.69 -16.24 -17.14
C LEU A 251 27.87 -15.32 -16.81
N SER A 252 28.57 -14.81 -17.83
CA SER A 252 29.66 -13.88 -17.63
C SER A 252 29.19 -12.49 -17.16
N VAL A 253 28.03 -12.04 -17.66
CA VAL A 253 27.38 -10.78 -17.23
C VAL A 253 26.84 -10.92 -15.82
N ASP A 254 26.14 -12.00 -15.51
CA ASP A 254 25.63 -12.26 -14.16
C ASP A 254 26.76 -12.41 -13.12
N ARG A 255 27.97 -12.78 -13.54
CA ARG A 255 29.11 -12.91 -12.62
C ARG A 255 29.66 -11.56 -12.13
N ASP A 256 29.72 -10.55 -12.98
CA ASP A 256 30.44 -9.30 -12.66
C ASP A 256 29.69 -8.01 -13.02
N LEU A 257 28.46 -8.13 -13.53
CA LEU A 257 27.59 -7.02 -13.94
C LEU A 257 28.26 -6.03 -14.90
N ARG A 258 29.13 -6.53 -15.77
CA ARG A 258 29.77 -5.70 -16.79
C ARG A 258 29.08 -5.84 -18.14
N PRO A 259 28.66 -4.72 -18.78
CA PRO A 259 28.26 -4.68 -20.17
C PRO A 259 29.26 -5.35 -21.11
N ARG A 260 28.73 -6.12 -22.06
CA ARG A 260 29.51 -6.86 -23.07
C ARG A 260 28.82 -6.84 -24.43
N SER A 261 28.12 -5.75 -24.72
CA SER A 261 27.45 -5.51 -25.99
C SER A 261 28.41 -5.59 -27.18
N GLN A 262 27.92 -6.15 -28.29
CA GLN A 262 28.61 -6.25 -29.57
C GLN A 262 27.79 -5.59 -30.68
N ALA A 263 28.13 -4.34 -30.99
CA ALA A 263 27.42 -3.50 -31.97
C ALA A 263 27.67 -3.89 -33.44
N LYS A 264 28.60 -4.82 -33.72
CA LYS A 264 28.98 -5.27 -35.06
C LYS A 264 29.01 -6.79 -35.10
N THR A 265 27.92 -7.41 -35.54
CA THR A 265 27.82 -8.86 -35.71
C THR A 265 28.10 -9.29 -37.16
N GLY A 266 28.04 -8.36 -38.13
CA GLY A 266 28.17 -8.64 -39.56
C GLY A 266 26.93 -9.27 -40.20
N LEU A 267 25.85 -9.48 -39.43
CA LEU A 267 24.60 -10.06 -39.92
C LEU A 267 23.61 -8.97 -40.32
N ILE A 268 23.09 -9.02 -41.54
CA ILE A 268 22.01 -8.14 -42.00
C ILE A 268 20.68 -8.87 -41.84
N LEU A 269 19.70 -8.20 -41.25
CA LEU A 269 18.34 -8.68 -41.18
C LEU A 269 17.39 -7.66 -41.80
N SER A 270 16.44 -8.15 -42.59
CA SER A 270 15.34 -7.35 -43.12
C SER A 270 14.01 -8.01 -42.82
N GLY A 271 12.97 -7.20 -42.70
CA GLY A 271 11.62 -7.69 -42.43
C GLY A 271 10.56 -6.63 -42.62
N ASN A 272 9.31 -7.06 -42.48
CA ASN A 272 8.13 -6.21 -42.45
C ASN A 272 7.23 -6.66 -41.30
N VAL A 273 6.82 -5.70 -40.47
CA VAL A 273 5.77 -5.90 -39.46
C VAL A 273 4.49 -5.25 -39.98
N ALA A 274 3.38 -5.97 -39.92
CA ALA A 274 2.05 -5.50 -40.31
C ALA A 274 1.04 -5.87 -39.23
N LEU A 275 0.67 -4.89 -38.41
CA LEU A 275 -0.35 -5.03 -37.37
C LEU A 275 -1.55 -4.13 -37.66
N LYS A 276 -2.74 -4.63 -37.31
CA LYS A 276 -4.00 -3.87 -37.34
C LYS A 276 -4.63 -3.85 -35.94
N ASN A 277 -5.09 -2.68 -35.49
CA ASN A 277 -5.84 -2.57 -34.25
C ASN A 277 -7.24 -3.17 -34.43
N THR A 278 -7.73 -3.88 -33.40
CA THR A 278 -9.13 -4.33 -33.35
C THR A 278 -9.93 -3.43 -32.42
N TRP A 279 -11.22 -3.29 -32.75
CA TRP A 279 -12.12 -2.33 -32.13
C TRP A 279 -13.46 -3.00 -31.83
N VAL A 280 -14.07 -2.62 -30.71
CA VAL A 280 -15.43 -3.00 -30.34
C VAL A 280 -16.29 -1.75 -30.26
N ASP A 281 -17.53 -1.88 -30.74
CA ASP A 281 -18.56 -0.85 -30.61
C ASP A 281 -19.20 -0.99 -29.22
N THR A 282 -19.34 0.12 -28.52
CA THR A 282 -20.04 0.19 -27.23
C THR A 282 -20.81 1.50 -27.12
N GLU A 283 -21.45 1.78 -25.99
CA GLU A 283 -22.31 2.93 -25.81
C GLU A 283 -22.37 3.41 -24.35
N ASN A 284 -22.57 4.72 -24.15
CA ASN A 284 -23.02 5.24 -22.87
C ASN A 284 -24.56 5.29 -22.89
N VAL A 285 -25.20 5.17 -21.72
CA VAL A 285 -26.65 5.29 -21.58
C VAL A 285 -26.98 6.40 -20.59
N ALA A 286 -27.75 7.42 -21.00
CA ALA A 286 -28.08 8.54 -20.15
C ALA A 286 -29.50 9.09 -20.33
N GLY A 287 -30.11 9.47 -19.21
CA GLY A 287 -31.40 10.14 -19.13
C GLY A 287 -31.29 11.49 -18.45
N ILE A 288 -32.28 12.36 -18.64
CA ILE A 288 -32.31 13.70 -18.06
C ILE A 288 -33.64 14.02 -17.36
N VAL A 289 -33.54 14.45 -16.11
CA VAL A 289 -34.60 15.17 -15.39
C VAL A 289 -34.54 16.63 -15.84
N ARG A 290 -35.56 17.11 -16.54
CA ARG A 290 -35.57 18.48 -17.09
C ARG A 290 -35.75 19.50 -15.97
N GLY A 291 -34.85 20.48 -15.93
CA GLY A 291 -34.89 21.58 -15.00
C GLY A 291 -36.08 22.52 -15.24
N LYS A 292 -36.40 23.32 -14.23
CA LYS A 292 -37.49 24.31 -14.23
C LYS A 292 -36.96 25.69 -13.87
N GLY A 293 -37.62 26.74 -14.34
CA GLY A 293 -37.32 28.11 -13.97
C GLY A 293 -35.98 28.62 -14.52
N LYS A 294 -35.31 29.49 -13.75
CA LYS A 294 -34.08 30.18 -14.15
C LYS A 294 -32.87 29.22 -14.21
N LEU A 295 -32.86 28.19 -13.37
CA LEU A 295 -31.77 27.22 -13.27
C LEU A 295 -31.85 26.12 -14.34
N ALA A 296 -32.90 26.06 -15.16
CA ALA A 296 -33.18 24.93 -16.05
C ALA A 296 -32.06 24.58 -17.05
N LYS A 297 -31.20 25.56 -17.37
CA LYS A 297 -30.07 25.42 -18.31
C LYS A 297 -28.72 25.16 -17.63
N GLU A 298 -28.72 24.95 -16.33
CA GLU A 298 -27.58 24.43 -15.57
C GLU A 298 -27.81 22.93 -15.32
N TYR A 299 -26.74 22.16 -15.27
CA TYR A 299 -26.80 20.69 -15.26
C TYR A 299 -25.98 20.11 -14.10
N VAL A 300 -26.55 19.13 -13.41
CA VAL A 300 -25.82 18.23 -12.50
C VAL A 300 -25.71 16.87 -13.19
N VAL A 301 -24.54 16.24 -13.16
CA VAL A 301 -24.36 14.87 -13.67
C VAL A 301 -24.27 13.91 -12.48
N ILE A 302 -24.99 12.79 -12.55
CA ILE A 302 -24.79 11.62 -11.69
C ILE A 302 -24.27 10.50 -12.58
N GLY A 303 -23.09 9.97 -12.26
CA GLY A 303 -22.34 9.02 -13.08
C GLY A 303 -22.06 7.70 -12.37
N ALA A 304 -21.99 6.62 -13.14
CA ALA A 304 -21.44 5.32 -12.75
C ALA A 304 -21.07 4.54 -14.02
N HIS A 305 -20.01 3.72 -14.00
CA HIS A 305 -19.77 2.77 -15.09
C HIS A 305 -20.58 1.48 -14.90
N TYR A 306 -20.85 0.77 -16.00
CA TYR A 306 -21.63 -0.47 -16.00
C TYR A 306 -20.97 -1.64 -16.75
N ASP A 307 -19.82 -1.42 -17.41
CA ASP A 307 -19.01 -2.47 -18.03
C ASP A 307 -18.09 -3.13 -17.01
N HIS A 308 -17.83 -4.43 -17.13
CA HIS A 308 -16.84 -5.11 -16.28
C HIS A 308 -15.97 -6.06 -17.11
N LEU A 309 -15.15 -6.89 -16.46
CA LEU A 309 -14.06 -7.65 -17.10
C LEU A 309 -14.51 -8.87 -17.94
N GLY A 310 -15.79 -9.19 -17.99
CA GLY A 310 -16.30 -10.33 -18.75
C GLY A 310 -15.77 -11.68 -18.22
N MET A 311 -14.89 -12.32 -18.97
CA MET A 311 -14.25 -13.60 -18.58
C MET A 311 -12.89 -13.42 -17.86
N GLY A 312 -12.54 -12.18 -17.49
CA GLY A 312 -11.27 -11.84 -16.87
C GLY A 312 -10.17 -11.50 -17.86
N GLY A 313 -8.95 -11.97 -17.60
CA GLY A 313 -7.75 -11.69 -18.40
C GLY A 313 -6.72 -10.84 -17.66
N ASP A 314 -5.86 -10.13 -18.40
CA ASP A 314 -4.67 -9.47 -17.83
C ASP A 314 -4.98 -8.34 -16.82
N ARG A 315 -6.24 -7.90 -16.72
CA ARG A 315 -6.73 -6.92 -15.72
C ARG A 315 -7.37 -7.55 -14.49
N SER A 316 -7.52 -8.87 -14.47
CA SER A 316 -7.96 -9.66 -13.31
C SER A 316 -6.83 -9.80 -12.29
N VAL A 317 -7.16 -9.83 -10.99
CA VAL A 317 -6.19 -10.23 -9.94
C VAL A 317 -5.82 -11.72 -10.03
N LYS A 318 -6.56 -12.49 -10.82
CA LYS A 318 -6.27 -13.88 -11.21
C LYS A 318 -6.21 -13.99 -12.75
N PRO A 319 -5.16 -13.49 -13.41
CA PRO A 319 -5.11 -13.38 -14.88
C PRO A 319 -5.06 -14.72 -15.62
N ASN A 320 -4.76 -15.81 -14.91
CA ASN A 320 -4.70 -17.17 -15.45
C ASN A 320 -5.96 -18.00 -15.19
N GLU A 321 -6.94 -17.46 -14.44
CA GLU A 321 -8.22 -18.10 -14.20
C GLU A 321 -9.23 -17.59 -15.24
N THR A 322 -9.87 -18.50 -15.96
CA THR A 322 -10.99 -18.16 -16.86
C THR A 322 -12.29 -18.43 -16.12
N GLY A 323 -12.99 -17.37 -15.76
CA GLY A 323 -14.25 -17.40 -15.03
C GLY A 323 -15.02 -16.11 -15.29
N ILE A 324 -16.33 -16.10 -15.02
CA ILE A 324 -17.14 -14.90 -15.20
C ILE A 324 -16.80 -13.94 -14.04
N HIS A 325 -16.42 -12.72 -14.39
CA HIS A 325 -16.20 -11.62 -13.46
C HIS A 325 -17.48 -10.81 -13.43
N ASN A 326 -18.32 -11.03 -12.42
CA ASN A 326 -19.65 -10.42 -12.37
C ASN A 326 -19.64 -8.93 -11.99
N GLY A 327 -18.66 -8.49 -11.19
CA GLY A 327 -18.51 -7.07 -10.81
C GLY A 327 -19.69 -6.59 -9.97
N ALA A 328 -20.05 -7.33 -8.93
CA ALA A 328 -21.19 -6.96 -8.09
C ALA A 328 -20.94 -5.66 -7.33
N ASP A 329 -19.75 -5.51 -6.74
CA ASP A 329 -19.33 -4.25 -6.14
C ASP A 329 -18.74 -3.34 -7.22
N ASP A 330 -17.79 -3.86 -8.00
CA ASP A 330 -17.08 -3.17 -9.10
C ASP A 330 -17.78 -3.35 -10.45
N ASN A 331 -19.09 -3.14 -10.40
CA ASN A 331 -19.63 -1.80 -10.52
C ASN A 331 -21.17 -1.83 -10.51
N ALA A 332 -21.78 -3.02 -10.47
CA ALA A 332 -23.23 -3.18 -10.46
C ALA A 332 -23.85 -2.38 -9.31
N SER A 333 -23.16 -2.31 -8.16
CA SER A 333 -23.54 -1.50 -7.00
C SER A 333 -23.67 0.00 -7.34
N GLY A 334 -22.71 0.58 -8.07
CA GLY A 334 -22.70 1.98 -8.49
C GLY A 334 -23.81 2.28 -9.51
N THR A 335 -23.94 1.42 -10.52
CA THR A 335 -25.04 1.51 -11.50
C THR A 335 -26.41 1.41 -10.82
N ALA A 336 -26.59 0.47 -9.89
CA ALA A 336 -27.84 0.33 -9.13
C ALA A 336 -28.14 1.57 -8.28
N ALA A 337 -27.13 2.14 -7.61
CA ALA A 337 -27.29 3.36 -6.82
C ALA A 337 -27.70 4.56 -7.70
N ALA A 338 -27.09 4.73 -8.88
CA ALA A 338 -27.41 5.81 -9.80
C ALA A 338 -28.85 5.70 -10.34
N LEU A 339 -29.31 4.50 -10.67
CA LEU A 339 -30.69 4.25 -11.12
C LEU A 339 -31.72 4.53 -10.03
N ILE A 340 -31.44 4.16 -8.78
CA ILE A 340 -32.32 4.48 -7.64
C ILE A 340 -32.32 5.99 -7.38
N ALA A 341 -31.16 6.65 -7.46
CA ALA A 341 -31.08 8.09 -7.33
C ALA A 341 -31.91 8.82 -8.40
N ALA A 342 -31.97 8.29 -9.63
CA ALA A 342 -32.80 8.84 -10.70
C ALA A 342 -34.29 8.90 -10.34
N ASP A 343 -34.85 7.81 -9.80
CA ASP A 343 -36.25 7.74 -9.36
C ASP A 343 -36.51 8.72 -8.19
N ARG A 344 -35.60 8.73 -7.20
CA ARG A 344 -35.72 9.58 -6.02
C ARG A 344 -35.63 11.07 -6.37
N LEU A 345 -34.77 11.46 -7.31
CA LEU A 345 -34.62 12.85 -7.74
C LEU A 345 -35.89 13.44 -8.33
N GLN A 346 -36.63 12.66 -9.13
CA GLN A 346 -37.91 13.11 -9.69
C GLN A 346 -38.89 13.45 -8.56
N GLN A 347 -38.98 12.58 -7.54
CA GLN A 347 -39.86 12.79 -6.39
C GLN A 347 -39.43 14.01 -5.55
N LEU A 348 -38.13 14.17 -5.31
CA LEU A 348 -37.58 15.28 -4.51
C LEU A 348 -37.74 16.64 -5.23
N LEU A 349 -37.65 16.67 -6.56
CA LEU A 349 -37.70 17.90 -7.36
C LEU A 349 -39.09 18.23 -7.92
N GLU A 350 -40.07 17.31 -7.83
CA GLU A 350 -41.40 17.45 -8.44
C GLU A 350 -42.08 18.78 -8.09
N LYS A 351 -42.10 19.12 -6.79
CA LYS A 351 -42.75 20.31 -6.24
C LYS A 351 -41.93 21.59 -6.42
N SER A 352 -40.66 21.48 -6.82
CA SER A 352 -39.83 22.65 -7.05
C SER A 352 -40.29 23.39 -8.32
N LYS A 353 -40.41 24.72 -8.21
CA LYS A 353 -40.70 25.62 -9.34
C LYS A 353 -39.43 26.10 -10.05
N ASN A 354 -38.26 25.86 -9.47
CA ASN A 354 -36.97 26.30 -9.99
C ASN A 354 -35.87 25.31 -9.57
N HIS A 355 -35.32 24.58 -10.51
CA HIS A 355 -34.21 23.65 -10.28
C HIS A 355 -33.43 23.39 -11.58
N ARG A 356 -32.17 23.00 -11.44
CA ARG A 356 -31.28 22.56 -12.50
C ARG A 356 -31.78 21.28 -13.15
N SER A 357 -31.33 21.05 -14.38
CA SER A 357 -31.50 19.75 -15.01
C SER A 357 -30.52 18.75 -14.36
N VAL A 358 -30.91 17.49 -14.24
CA VAL A 358 -30.03 16.42 -13.74
C VAL A 358 -29.89 15.35 -14.80
N ILE A 359 -28.67 15.10 -15.26
CA ILE A 359 -28.33 14.03 -16.19
C ILE A 359 -27.86 12.83 -15.35
N VAL A 360 -28.49 11.68 -15.53
CA VAL A 360 -28.02 10.40 -14.98
C VAL A 360 -27.37 9.65 -16.14
N ALA A 361 -26.05 9.50 -16.10
CA ALA A 361 -25.22 8.95 -17.17
C ALA A 361 -24.48 7.70 -16.72
N LEU A 362 -24.69 6.59 -17.42
CA LEU A 362 -24.07 5.30 -17.15
C LEU A 362 -23.04 5.04 -18.26
N PHE A 363 -21.77 4.89 -17.87
CA PHE A 363 -20.63 4.82 -18.79
C PHE A 363 -20.23 3.38 -19.10
N SER A 364 -19.75 3.16 -20.32
CA SER A 364 -19.11 1.90 -20.72
C SER A 364 -17.63 2.11 -21.00
N ALA A 365 -16.84 1.04 -21.02
CA ALA A 365 -15.41 1.03 -21.30
C ALA A 365 -14.58 1.84 -20.28
N GLU A 366 -15.00 1.86 -19.02
CA GLU A 366 -14.21 2.38 -17.90
C GLU A 366 -13.00 1.48 -17.66
N GLU A 367 -13.22 0.15 -17.66
CA GLU A 367 -12.24 -0.92 -17.38
C GLU A 367 -11.07 -0.96 -18.36
N VAL A 368 -11.20 -0.20 -19.46
CA VAL A 368 -10.20 -0.07 -20.50
C VAL A 368 -9.61 1.33 -20.60
N GLY A 369 -9.83 2.17 -19.59
CA GLY A 369 -9.19 3.47 -19.41
C GLY A 369 -10.13 4.66 -19.56
N LEU A 370 -11.29 4.66 -18.88
CA LEU A 370 -12.24 5.79 -18.83
C LEU A 370 -12.79 6.22 -20.19
N ALA A 371 -12.88 5.30 -21.16
CA ALA A 371 -13.21 5.67 -22.54
C ALA A 371 -14.64 6.22 -22.68
N GLY A 372 -15.60 5.70 -21.91
CA GLY A 372 -16.99 6.17 -21.91
C GLY A 372 -17.17 7.58 -21.38
N SER A 373 -16.70 7.87 -20.17
CA SER A 373 -16.79 9.22 -19.60
C SER A 373 -15.96 10.24 -20.39
N GLY A 374 -14.81 9.82 -20.92
CA GLY A 374 -14.00 10.63 -21.83
C GLY A 374 -14.79 11.01 -23.08
N HIS A 375 -15.46 10.05 -23.73
CA HIS A 375 -16.31 10.31 -24.88
C HIS A 375 -17.52 11.19 -24.53
N PHE A 376 -18.13 10.99 -23.35
CA PHE A 376 -19.25 11.83 -22.89
C PHE A 376 -18.83 13.29 -22.76
N VAL A 377 -17.67 13.58 -22.18
CA VAL A 377 -17.19 14.96 -22.01
C VAL A 377 -16.83 15.58 -23.36
N GLU A 378 -16.15 14.84 -24.24
CA GLU A 378 -15.79 15.32 -25.58
C GLU A 378 -17.03 15.62 -26.44
N SER A 379 -18.00 14.72 -26.41
CA SER A 379 -19.23 14.78 -27.21
C SER A 379 -20.44 15.08 -26.33
N SER A 380 -20.29 16.01 -25.39
CA SER A 380 -21.29 16.28 -24.36
C SER A 380 -22.63 16.73 -24.96
N PRO A 381 -23.78 16.19 -24.46
CA PRO A 381 -25.10 16.60 -24.96
C PRO A 381 -25.46 18.04 -24.60
N VAL A 382 -24.68 18.68 -23.73
CA VAL A 382 -24.85 20.05 -23.26
C VAL A 382 -23.49 20.74 -23.21
N PRO A 383 -23.43 22.09 -23.21
CA PRO A 383 -22.16 22.78 -23.02
C PRO A 383 -21.51 22.37 -21.70
N ALA A 384 -20.25 21.93 -21.71
CA ALA A 384 -19.52 21.54 -20.50
C ALA A 384 -19.51 22.65 -19.44
N SER A 385 -19.42 23.92 -19.88
CA SER A 385 -19.51 25.11 -19.02
C SER A 385 -20.85 25.29 -18.28
N SER A 386 -21.89 24.56 -18.70
CA SER A 386 -23.21 24.56 -18.06
C SER A 386 -23.39 23.43 -17.05
N ILE A 387 -22.42 22.51 -16.95
CA ILE A 387 -22.42 21.45 -15.94
C ILE A 387 -21.80 22.01 -14.65
N VAL A 388 -22.60 22.10 -13.60
CA VAL A 388 -22.19 22.73 -12.32
C VAL A 388 -21.52 21.74 -11.36
N ALA A 389 -21.76 20.45 -11.53
CA ALA A 389 -21.18 19.39 -10.72
C ALA A 389 -21.36 18.00 -11.36
N MET A 390 -20.47 17.09 -11.03
CA MET A 390 -20.62 15.65 -11.29
C MET A 390 -20.47 14.85 -9.98
N ILE A 391 -21.41 13.94 -9.72
CA ILE A 391 -21.38 12.98 -8.61
C ILE A 391 -21.15 11.59 -9.20
N ASN A 392 -20.02 10.95 -8.89
CA ASN A 392 -19.67 9.62 -9.36
C ASN A 392 -19.97 8.54 -8.31
N LEU A 393 -20.37 7.36 -8.77
CA LEU A 393 -20.66 6.19 -7.97
C LEU A 393 -19.90 4.98 -8.53
N ASP A 394 -19.05 4.40 -7.70
CA ASP A 394 -18.26 3.23 -8.03
C ASP A 394 -17.94 2.44 -6.74
N MET A 395 -18.00 1.11 -6.79
CA MET A 395 -17.84 0.22 -5.63
C MET A 395 -18.52 0.72 -4.36
N VAL A 396 -19.86 0.86 -4.40
CA VAL A 396 -20.68 1.39 -3.28
C VAL A 396 -21.48 0.31 -2.55
N GLY A 397 -21.26 -0.96 -2.90
CA GLY A 397 -21.98 -2.12 -2.39
C GLY A 397 -21.32 -2.76 -1.16
N ASN A 398 -20.04 -2.52 -0.90
CA ASN A 398 -19.30 -3.14 0.21
C ASN A 398 -19.13 -2.23 1.44
N LEU A 399 -20.19 -1.50 1.81
CA LEU A 399 -20.16 -0.59 2.96
C LEU A 399 -19.89 -1.34 4.28
N THR A 400 -18.77 -1.04 4.94
CA THR A 400 -18.40 -1.58 6.27
C THR A 400 -18.34 -0.46 7.31
N ASN A 401 -18.78 -0.73 8.54
CA ASN A 401 -18.75 0.24 9.68
C ASN A 401 -19.46 1.58 9.43
N ASP A 402 -20.35 1.60 8.43
CA ASP A 402 -21.02 2.78 7.88
C ASP A 402 -20.06 3.83 7.24
N GLU A 403 -18.82 3.45 6.94
CA GLU A 403 -17.79 4.34 6.38
C GLU A 403 -17.91 4.46 4.86
N LEU A 404 -17.93 5.70 4.36
CA LEU A 404 -18.06 6.00 2.93
C LEU A 404 -16.96 6.99 2.52
N ALA A 405 -16.10 6.63 1.58
CA ALA A 405 -15.18 7.60 1.01
C ALA A 405 -15.93 8.54 0.06
N ALA A 406 -15.64 9.83 0.14
CA ALA A 406 -16.15 10.88 -0.74
C ALA A 406 -14.96 11.62 -1.37
N LEU A 407 -14.39 11.02 -2.41
CA LEU A 407 -13.17 11.48 -3.08
C LEU A 407 -13.47 12.66 -4.00
N GLY A 408 -12.58 13.65 -4.06
CA GLY A 408 -12.75 14.83 -4.91
C GLY A 408 -13.37 16.03 -4.20
N ALA A 409 -13.56 15.96 -2.87
CA ALA A 409 -14.19 17.02 -2.10
C ALA A 409 -13.42 18.36 -2.15
N ASP A 410 -12.13 18.37 -2.49
CA ASP A 410 -11.38 19.60 -2.65
C ASP A 410 -11.70 20.31 -3.99
N SER A 411 -12.33 19.62 -4.96
CA SER A 411 -12.70 20.19 -6.27
C SER A 411 -13.73 21.34 -6.19
N ALA A 412 -14.40 21.49 -5.05
CA ALA A 412 -15.18 22.64 -4.67
C ALA A 412 -15.31 22.74 -3.14
N PRO A 413 -15.11 23.91 -2.52
CA PRO A 413 -15.17 24.06 -1.06
C PRO A 413 -16.55 23.73 -0.48
N GLU A 414 -17.60 23.75 -1.31
CA GLU A 414 -18.96 23.41 -0.90
C GLU A 414 -19.18 21.90 -0.69
N TRP A 415 -18.31 21.01 -1.17
CA TRP A 415 -18.56 19.56 -1.13
C TRP A 415 -18.62 18.97 0.26
N LYS A 416 -17.59 19.20 1.08
CA LYS A 416 -17.47 18.62 2.41
C LYS A 416 -18.72 18.87 3.28
N PRO A 417 -19.17 20.13 3.49
CA PRO A 417 -20.38 20.37 4.28
C PRO A 417 -21.65 19.81 3.63
N ALA A 418 -21.75 19.79 2.29
CA ALA A 418 -22.92 19.26 1.59
C ALA A 418 -23.04 17.73 1.72
N VAL A 419 -21.92 17.01 1.62
CA VAL A 419 -21.86 15.55 1.80
C VAL A 419 -22.17 15.17 3.25
N GLU A 420 -21.55 15.85 4.22
CA GLU A 420 -21.81 15.63 5.65
C GLU A 420 -23.30 15.85 5.99
N ALA A 421 -23.92 16.90 5.44
CA ALA A 421 -25.33 17.18 5.63
C ALA A 421 -26.23 16.09 5.02
N ALA A 422 -25.93 15.62 3.80
CA ALA A 422 -26.70 14.57 3.14
C ALA A 422 -26.57 13.20 3.83
N ALA A 423 -25.41 12.92 4.44
CA ALA A 423 -25.12 11.66 5.12
C ALA A 423 -25.76 11.52 6.51
N LYS A 424 -25.99 12.65 7.20
CA LYS A 424 -26.36 12.68 8.62
C LYS A 424 -27.59 11.84 8.98
N GLU A 425 -28.65 11.90 8.18
CA GLU A 425 -29.91 11.17 8.44
C GLU A 425 -29.87 9.70 7.98
N LEU A 426 -28.81 9.30 7.28
CA LEU A 426 -28.62 7.95 6.74
C LEU A 426 -27.65 7.13 7.58
N ASN A 427 -27.16 7.70 8.69
CA ASN A 427 -26.15 7.09 9.54
C ASN A 427 -24.92 6.63 8.75
N LEU A 428 -24.49 7.44 7.77
CA LEU A 428 -23.28 7.24 7.00
C LEU A 428 -22.17 8.14 7.58
N LYS A 429 -20.93 7.64 7.59
CA LYS A 429 -19.73 8.34 8.05
C LYS A 429 -18.86 8.69 6.84
N PRO A 430 -19.16 9.79 6.12
CA PRO A 430 -18.40 10.16 4.95
C PRO A 430 -17.00 10.67 5.32
N SER A 431 -15.96 10.15 4.66
CA SER A 431 -14.61 10.72 4.68
C SER A 431 -14.40 11.52 3.38
N ALA A 432 -14.56 12.84 3.47
CA ALA A 432 -14.51 13.74 2.32
C ALA A 432 -13.13 14.42 2.16
N GLY A 433 -12.47 14.21 1.02
CA GLY A 433 -11.19 14.83 0.67
C GLY A 433 -10.72 14.49 -0.76
N GLY A 434 -9.61 15.07 -1.21
CA GLY A 434 -8.97 14.75 -2.50
C GLY A 434 -9.32 15.73 -3.62
N ASP A 435 -8.44 15.83 -4.62
CA ASP A 435 -8.35 16.94 -5.59
C ASP A 435 -9.17 16.80 -6.87
N GLY A 436 -10.13 15.89 -6.89
CA GLY A 436 -11.02 15.66 -8.03
C GLY A 436 -10.49 14.66 -9.05
N TYR A 437 -9.18 14.37 -9.04
CA TYR A 437 -8.62 13.28 -9.80
C TYR A 437 -8.70 11.97 -9.01
N GLY A 438 -9.02 10.86 -9.68
CA GLY A 438 -9.07 9.54 -9.05
C GLY A 438 -9.21 8.40 -10.06
N PRO A 439 -9.38 7.16 -9.58
CA PRO A 439 -9.29 5.97 -10.43
C PRO A 439 -10.56 5.66 -11.23
N SER A 440 -11.50 6.61 -11.38
CA SER A 440 -12.83 6.37 -11.98
C SER A 440 -13.30 7.59 -12.78
N ASP A 441 -14.52 7.54 -13.32
CA ASP A 441 -15.06 8.43 -14.36
C ASP A 441 -15.08 9.92 -14.01
N GLN A 442 -15.08 10.30 -12.72
CA GLN A 442 -15.02 11.71 -12.30
C GLN A 442 -13.82 12.44 -12.88
N THR A 443 -12.73 11.72 -13.15
CA THR A 443 -11.49 12.28 -13.71
C THR A 443 -11.73 13.00 -15.03
N SER A 444 -12.56 12.43 -15.92
CA SER A 444 -12.87 13.00 -17.23
C SER A 444 -13.57 14.36 -17.11
N PHE A 445 -14.41 14.53 -16.09
CA PHE A 445 -15.16 15.77 -15.84
C PHE A 445 -14.29 16.83 -15.16
N TYR A 446 -13.51 16.43 -14.15
CA TYR A 446 -12.62 17.35 -13.44
C TYR A 446 -11.55 17.94 -14.37
N ALA A 447 -11.05 17.13 -15.32
CA ALA A 447 -10.08 17.55 -16.33
C ALA A 447 -10.56 18.71 -17.23
N VAL A 448 -11.88 18.89 -17.39
CA VAL A 448 -12.46 19.99 -18.17
C VAL A 448 -13.06 21.11 -17.32
N GLY A 449 -12.73 21.16 -16.02
CA GLY A 449 -13.11 22.26 -15.14
C GLY A 449 -14.47 22.10 -14.44
N ILE A 450 -14.99 20.89 -14.32
CA ILE A 450 -16.26 20.60 -13.64
C ILE A 450 -15.97 20.12 -12.20
N PRO A 451 -16.61 20.66 -11.16
CA PRO A 451 -16.49 20.15 -9.78
C PRO A 451 -16.98 18.71 -9.68
N VAL A 452 -16.29 17.86 -8.94
CA VAL A 452 -16.63 16.43 -8.82
C VAL A 452 -16.61 15.91 -7.39
N ILE A 453 -17.44 14.92 -7.10
CA ILE A 453 -17.34 14.08 -5.90
C ILE A 453 -17.59 12.63 -6.30
N HIS A 454 -16.83 11.70 -5.75
CA HIS A 454 -16.90 10.27 -6.04
C HIS A 454 -17.12 9.50 -4.73
N PHE A 455 -18.23 8.76 -4.65
CA PHE A 455 -18.52 7.86 -3.53
C PHE A 455 -17.99 6.45 -3.76
N PHE A 456 -17.28 5.92 -2.76
CA PHE A 456 -16.52 4.68 -2.83
C PHE A 456 -16.46 3.98 -1.47
N THR A 457 -16.54 2.65 -1.40
CA THR A 457 -16.53 1.90 -0.11
C THR A 457 -15.22 1.18 0.20
N GLY A 458 -14.17 1.36 -0.61
CA GLY A 458 -12.86 0.76 -0.37
C GLY A 458 -12.57 -0.43 -1.28
N THR A 459 -11.28 -0.74 -1.46
CA THR A 459 -10.86 -1.95 -2.20
C THR A 459 -10.89 -3.18 -1.29
N HIS A 460 -11.12 -4.36 -1.87
CA HIS A 460 -11.15 -5.63 -1.15
C HIS A 460 -10.51 -6.76 -1.97
N ASP A 461 -10.11 -7.87 -1.33
CA ASP A 461 -9.40 -8.99 -1.98
C ASP A 461 -10.19 -9.68 -3.12
N ARG A 462 -11.51 -9.47 -3.20
CA ARG A 462 -12.37 -9.98 -4.28
C ARG A 462 -12.38 -9.09 -5.53
N TYR A 463 -11.79 -7.90 -5.46
CA TYR A 463 -11.81 -6.90 -6.54
C TYR A 463 -11.17 -7.48 -7.82
N HIS A 464 -11.77 -7.22 -8.98
CA HIS A 464 -11.35 -7.78 -10.27
C HIS A 464 -11.22 -9.32 -10.27
N SER A 465 -12.11 -10.02 -9.55
CA SER A 465 -12.11 -11.48 -9.49
C SER A 465 -13.51 -12.07 -9.67
N PRO A 466 -13.64 -13.36 -10.03
CA PRO A 466 -14.94 -14.03 -10.08
C PRO A 466 -15.68 -14.08 -8.73
N ALA A 467 -14.97 -13.79 -7.62
CA ALA A 467 -15.60 -13.73 -6.30
C ALA A 467 -16.28 -12.38 -6.00
N ASP A 468 -16.16 -11.37 -6.88
CA ASP A 468 -16.96 -10.15 -6.81
C ASP A 468 -18.39 -10.42 -7.32
N ASP A 469 -19.18 -11.02 -6.43
CA ASP A 469 -20.53 -11.50 -6.69
C ASP A 469 -21.53 -10.90 -5.69
N SER A 470 -22.80 -10.86 -6.08
CA SER A 470 -23.96 -10.34 -5.36
C SER A 470 -24.05 -10.80 -3.89
N ALA A 471 -23.61 -12.02 -3.58
CA ALA A 471 -23.60 -12.56 -2.22
C ALA A 471 -22.69 -11.77 -1.25
N ALA A 472 -21.71 -11.04 -1.77
CA ALA A 472 -20.78 -10.24 -0.97
C ALA A 472 -21.28 -8.81 -0.68
N ILE A 473 -22.45 -8.42 -1.18
CA ILE A 473 -22.91 -7.04 -1.18
C ILE A 473 -23.73 -6.71 0.08
N ASN A 474 -23.39 -5.59 0.70
CA ASN A 474 -24.19 -4.96 1.73
C ASN A 474 -25.33 -4.13 1.08
N PHE A 475 -26.44 -4.81 0.76
CA PHE A 475 -27.57 -4.17 0.07
C PHE A 475 -28.20 -3.00 0.83
N GLU A 476 -28.25 -3.06 2.17
CA GLU A 476 -28.74 -1.94 2.98
C GLU A 476 -27.78 -0.75 2.90
N GLY A 477 -26.47 -1.00 2.98
CA GLY A 477 -25.43 0.01 2.81
C GLY A 477 -25.51 0.71 1.45
N GLY A 478 -25.53 -0.06 0.36
CA GLY A 478 -25.65 0.49 -1.00
C GLY A 478 -26.94 1.29 -1.21
N ALA A 479 -28.07 0.83 -0.66
CA ALA A 479 -29.34 1.58 -0.70
C ALA A 479 -29.26 2.92 0.04
N ARG A 480 -28.52 3.00 1.16
CA ARG A 480 -28.26 4.26 1.87
C ARG A 480 -27.36 5.20 1.06
N VAL A 481 -26.33 4.69 0.37
CA VAL A 481 -25.49 5.50 -0.54
C VAL A 481 -26.31 6.05 -1.72
N ALA A 482 -27.25 5.26 -2.25
CA ALA A 482 -28.18 5.71 -3.28
C ALA A 482 -29.09 6.87 -2.80
N GLU A 483 -29.63 6.78 -1.58
CA GLU A 483 -30.43 7.86 -0.98
C GLU A 483 -29.58 9.11 -0.70
N LEU A 484 -28.34 8.94 -0.22
CA LEU A 484 -27.40 10.05 -0.04
C LEU A 484 -27.18 10.79 -1.36
N THR A 485 -26.96 10.04 -2.44
CA THR A 485 -26.73 10.58 -3.78
C THR A 485 -27.94 11.34 -4.30
N ALA A 486 -29.14 10.80 -4.10
CA ALA A 486 -30.38 11.49 -4.48
C ALA A 486 -30.56 12.82 -3.71
N ARG A 487 -30.31 12.83 -2.40
CA ARG A 487 -30.44 14.03 -1.55
C ARG A 487 -29.41 15.09 -1.89
N LEU A 488 -28.14 14.69 -2.08
CA LEU A 488 -27.07 15.59 -2.49
C LEU A 488 -27.34 16.16 -3.89
N GLY A 489 -27.71 15.29 -4.83
CA GLY A 489 -28.10 15.68 -6.19
C GLY A 489 -29.28 16.66 -6.20
N ALA A 490 -30.31 16.43 -5.37
CA ALA A 490 -31.45 17.34 -5.24
C ALA A 490 -31.06 18.69 -4.63
N THR A 491 -30.18 18.70 -3.63
CA THR A 491 -29.67 19.92 -2.99
C THR A 491 -28.92 20.80 -3.99
N ILE A 492 -28.05 20.18 -4.80
CA ILE A 492 -27.33 20.88 -5.85
C ILE A 492 -28.29 21.28 -6.97
N ALA A 493 -29.22 20.42 -7.36
CA ALA A 493 -30.19 20.77 -8.39
C ALA A 493 -31.12 21.91 -7.96
N GLY A 494 -31.50 22.00 -6.69
CA GLY A 494 -32.34 23.06 -6.13
C GLY A 494 -31.67 24.44 -6.14
N GLY A 495 -30.34 24.48 -6.19
CA GLY A 495 -29.59 25.73 -6.08
C GLY A 495 -29.18 26.09 -4.65
N ASP A 496 -29.54 25.26 -3.67
CA ASP A 496 -29.22 25.47 -2.25
C ASP A 496 -27.70 25.42 -2.02
N VAL A 497 -27.04 24.52 -2.75
CA VAL A 497 -25.58 24.46 -2.87
C VAL A 497 -25.22 24.56 -4.36
N THR A 498 -24.22 25.37 -4.67
CA THR A 498 -23.65 25.45 -6.03
C THR A 498 -22.15 25.23 -5.92
N PRO A 499 -21.66 24.00 -6.17
CA PRO A 499 -20.24 23.70 -6.18
C PRO A 499 -19.52 24.64 -7.15
N ARG A 500 -18.48 25.31 -6.67
CA ARG A 500 -17.66 26.18 -7.50
C ARG A 500 -16.32 25.52 -7.73
N TYR A 501 -15.98 25.37 -9.01
CA TYR A 501 -14.72 24.75 -9.40
C TYR A 501 -13.55 25.44 -8.71
N ALA A 502 -12.89 24.69 -7.84
CA ALA A 502 -11.65 25.04 -7.23
C ALA A 502 -10.56 24.24 -7.94
N LYS A 503 -9.68 24.94 -8.66
CA LYS A 503 -8.43 24.34 -9.12
C LYS A 503 -7.53 24.22 -7.89
N VAL A 504 -7.57 23.06 -7.26
CA VAL A 504 -6.80 22.77 -6.04
C VAL A 504 -5.32 22.74 -6.38
N GLY A 505 -4.51 23.42 -5.57
CA GLY A 505 -3.04 23.34 -5.63
C GLY A 505 -2.54 22.07 -4.96
N VAL A 506 -1.54 21.45 -5.61
CA VAL A 506 -0.80 20.21 -5.28
C VAL A 506 -1.58 19.17 -4.47
N ALA A 507 -2.08 18.18 -5.18
CA ALA A 507 -2.53 16.93 -4.63
C ALA A 507 -1.86 15.73 -5.33
N PRO A 508 -1.86 14.54 -4.70
CA PRO A 508 -1.10 13.40 -5.15
C PRO A 508 -1.46 12.96 -6.59
N ALA A 509 -0.51 12.30 -7.25
CA ALA A 509 -0.68 11.86 -8.64
C ALA A 509 -1.82 10.84 -8.77
N MET A 510 -2.51 10.86 -9.91
CA MET A 510 -3.47 9.81 -10.29
C MET A 510 -2.82 8.43 -10.24
N GLN A 511 -3.56 7.46 -9.72
CA GLN A 511 -3.19 6.06 -9.69
C GLN A 511 -3.87 5.38 -10.88
N GLY A 512 -3.07 4.96 -11.86
CA GLY A 512 -3.49 4.30 -13.08
C GLY A 512 -2.28 4.16 -14.00
N ASP A 513 -1.77 2.93 -14.09
CA ASP A 513 -0.64 2.51 -14.94
C ASP A 513 0.59 3.42 -14.98
N SER A 514 1.31 3.45 -13.86
CA SER A 514 2.78 3.36 -13.83
C SER A 514 3.23 3.44 -12.37
N ARG A 515 3.89 2.38 -11.88
CA ARG A 515 4.64 2.40 -10.62
C ARG A 515 5.69 3.53 -10.73
N GLY A 516 5.43 4.68 -10.11
CA GLY A 516 6.18 5.90 -10.35
C GLY A 516 6.80 6.50 -9.09
N TYR A 517 7.98 6.01 -8.73
CA TYR A 517 9.05 6.88 -8.18
C TYR A 517 9.55 7.79 -9.32
N GLY A 518 9.85 9.07 -9.07
CA GLY A 518 10.56 9.93 -10.03
C GLY A 518 10.09 11.39 -10.08
N ALA A 519 10.80 12.17 -10.91
CA ALA A 519 10.52 13.57 -11.15
C ALA A 519 9.12 13.79 -11.78
N TYR A 520 8.57 14.98 -11.55
CA TYR A 520 7.20 15.33 -11.90
C TYR A 520 7.17 16.57 -12.79
N LEU A 521 6.34 16.54 -13.83
CA LEU A 521 6.12 17.70 -14.70
C LEU A 521 4.74 18.36 -14.49
N GLY A 522 3.74 17.63 -14.01
CA GLY A 522 2.39 18.17 -13.79
C GLY A 522 1.59 18.44 -15.05
N THR A 523 1.71 17.54 -16.01
CA THR A 523 0.95 17.49 -17.25
C THR A 523 -0.27 16.60 -17.10
N VAL A 524 -1.37 16.94 -17.78
CA VAL A 524 -2.57 16.10 -17.89
C VAL A 524 -2.69 15.69 -19.36
N PRO A 525 -2.39 14.42 -19.71
CA PRO A 525 -2.55 13.95 -21.07
C PRO A 525 -4.00 14.02 -21.55
N ASP A 526 -4.20 14.28 -22.83
CA ASP A 526 -5.49 14.18 -23.50
C ASP A 526 -5.77 12.74 -23.91
N ASN A 527 -7.03 12.29 -23.89
CA ASN A 527 -7.40 10.94 -24.30
C ASN A 527 -7.05 10.65 -25.78
N LYS A 528 -6.95 11.68 -26.64
CA LYS A 528 -6.45 11.57 -28.02
C LYS A 528 -4.97 11.23 -28.09
N ALA A 529 -4.19 11.56 -27.06
CA ALA A 529 -2.78 11.20 -26.97
C ALA A 529 -2.56 9.67 -26.88
N MET A 530 -3.61 8.90 -26.53
CA MET A 530 -3.54 7.44 -26.51
C MET A 530 -3.73 6.81 -27.90
N GLY A 531 -4.47 7.47 -28.80
CA GLY A 531 -4.80 6.95 -30.14
C GLY A 531 -4.03 7.56 -31.31
N ALA A 532 -3.26 8.64 -31.11
CA ALA A 532 -2.62 9.36 -32.19
C ALA A 532 -1.27 8.73 -32.61
N ALA A 533 -1.17 8.27 -33.86
CA ALA A 533 0.10 7.87 -34.49
C ALA A 533 1.05 9.08 -34.77
N SER A 534 0.60 10.30 -34.48
CA SER A 534 1.39 11.52 -34.61
C SER A 534 2.20 11.73 -33.34
N GLY A 535 3.51 11.49 -33.43
CA GLY A 535 4.43 11.54 -32.28
C GLY A 535 4.23 12.74 -31.36
N GLY A 536 4.26 12.46 -30.05
CA GLY A 536 4.12 13.42 -28.97
C GLY A 536 2.95 13.12 -28.04
N VAL A 537 2.91 13.77 -26.88
CA VAL A 537 1.81 13.66 -25.90
C VAL A 537 1.02 14.96 -25.89
N LEU A 538 -0.19 14.94 -26.46
CA LEU A 538 -1.13 16.06 -26.39
C LEU A 538 -1.63 16.21 -24.95
N LEU A 539 -1.64 17.45 -24.45
CA LEU A 539 -2.11 17.77 -23.12
C LEU A 539 -3.52 18.32 -23.17
N SER A 540 -4.42 17.77 -22.35
CA SER A 540 -5.73 18.34 -22.09
C SER A 540 -5.62 19.55 -21.15
N ASP A 541 -4.73 19.48 -20.16
CA ASP A 541 -4.39 20.60 -19.26
C ASP A 541 -3.02 20.41 -18.59
N VAL A 542 -2.62 21.35 -17.75
CA VAL A 542 -1.50 21.26 -16.80
C VAL A 542 -1.97 21.61 -15.38
N ARG A 543 -1.30 21.02 -14.39
CA ARG A 543 -1.58 21.29 -12.97
C ARG A 543 -1.08 22.69 -12.62
N LYS A 544 -2.00 23.53 -12.11
CA LYS A 544 -1.70 24.93 -11.77
C LYS A 544 -0.73 25.02 -10.61
N GLY A 545 0.29 25.87 -10.74
CA GLY A 545 1.42 25.96 -9.81
C GLY A 545 2.38 24.76 -9.88
N GLY A 546 2.15 23.80 -10.78
CA GLY A 546 3.06 22.69 -11.04
C GLY A 546 4.19 23.07 -12.01
N PRO A 547 5.22 22.22 -12.14
CA PRO A 547 6.39 22.47 -12.99
C PRO A 547 6.08 22.89 -14.44
N ALA A 548 5.12 22.24 -15.08
CA ALA A 548 4.68 22.55 -16.44
C ALA A 548 4.04 23.94 -16.54
N ASP A 549 3.13 24.26 -15.62
CA ASP A 549 2.46 25.56 -15.57
C ASP A 549 3.46 26.70 -15.30
N LEU A 550 4.39 26.50 -14.37
CA LEU A 550 5.47 27.45 -14.07
C LEU A 550 6.43 27.65 -15.25
N ALA A 551 6.66 26.61 -16.05
CA ALA A 551 7.43 26.67 -17.28
C ALA A 551 6.68 27.32 -18.46
N GLY A 552 5.38 27.60 -18.30
CA GLY A 552 4.52 28.17 -19.34
C GLY A 552 3.96 27.16 -20.36
N ILE A 553 4.04 25.86 -20.06
CA ILE A 553 3.32 24.78 -20.77
C ILE A 553 1.84 24.88 -20.40
N ARG A 554 0.93 24.59 -21.34
CA ARG A 554 -0.52 24.78 -21.16
C ARG A 554 -1.30 23.63 -21.81
N GLY A 555 -2.57 23.48 -21.43
CA GLY A 555 -3.50 22.63 -22.18
C GLY A 555 -3.55 23.02 -23.65
N GLY A 556 -3.61 22.02 -24.53
CA GLY A 556 -3.50 22.15 -25.99
C GLY A 556 -2.07 22.05 -26.55
N ASP A 557 -1.03 22.00 -25.70
CA ASP A 557 0.34 21.72 -26.11
C ASP A 557 0.55 20.23 -26.40
N THR A 558 1.39 19.90 -27.38
CA THR A 558 1.90 18.54 -27.58
C THR A 558 3.37 18.46 -27.16
N ILE A 559 3.69 17.69 -26.11
CA ILE A 559 5.08 17.47 -25.69
C ILE A 559 5.75 16.51 -26.66
N VAL A 560 6.87 16.93 -27.27
CA VAL A 560 7.64 16.13 -28.24
C VAL A 560 9.06 15.82 -27.77
N LYS A 561 9.55 16.48 -26.71
CA LYS A 561 10.88 16.21 -26.14
C LYS A 561 10.96 16.61 -24.66
N ILE A 562 11.65 15.82 -23.83
CA ILE A 562 11.97 16.16 -22.42
C ILE A 562 13.43 15.77 -22.17
N ALA A 563 14.23 16.69 -21.60
CA ALA A 563 15.61 16.41 -21.16
C ALA A 563 16.52 15.79 -22.24
N GLY A 564 16.27 16.08 -23.53
CA GLY A 564 17.00 15.46 -24.63
C GLY A 564 16.33 14.21 -25.24
N THR A 565 15.42 13.57 -24.51
CA THR A 565 14.68 12.36 -24.92
C THR A 565 13.48 12.72 -25.79
N THR A 566 13.37 12.09 -26.95
CA THR A 566 12.23 12.24 -27.86
C THR A 566 10.99 11.57 -27.29
N ILE A 567 9.88 12.30 -27.23
CA ILE A 567 8.62 11.82 -26.69
C ILE A 567 7.68 11.52 -27.86
N ALA A 568 7.43 10.25 -28.14
CA ALA A 568 6.47 9.84 -29.18
C ALA A 568 5.12 9.43 -28.58
N ASN A 569 5.09 8.96 -27.33
CA ASN A 569 3.90 8.50 -26.64
C ASN A 569 4.01 8.73 -25.11
N LEU A 570 2.96 8.35 -24.37
CA LEU A 570 2.88 8.55 -22.92
C LEU A 570 3.95 7.80 -22.12
N TYR A 571 4.40 6.63 -22.57
CA TYR A 571 5.43 5.84 -21.88
C TYR A 571 6.78 6.53 -22.00
N ASP A 572 7.11 7.04 -23.18
CA ASP A 572 8.33 7.81 -23.39
C ASP A 572 8.40 8.98 -22.43
N MET A 573 7.26 9.69 -22.25
CA MET A 573 7.15 10.78 -21.30
C MET A 573 7.37 10.31 -19.86
N THR A 574 6.72 9.21 -19.46
CA THR A 574 6.89 8.60 -18.13
C THR A 574 8.34 8.20 -17.87
N TYR A 575 8.99 7.52 -18.81
CA TYR A 575 10.38 7.09 -18.67
C TYR A 575 11.36 8.27 -18.65
N ALA A 576 11.17 9.27 -19.52
CA ALA A 576 11.99 10.48 -19.53
C ALA A 576 11.92 11.24 -18.19
N LEU A 577 10.74 11.28 -17.56
CA LEU A 577 10.56 11.86 -16.23
C LEU A 577 11.16 11.00 -15.12
N GLN A 578 11.11 9.67 -15.24
CA GLN A 578 11.76 8.75 -14.28
C GLN A 578 13.29 8.78 -14.34
N ASP A 579 13.87 9.08 -15.50
CA ASP A 579 15.32 9.25 -15.66
C ASP A 579 15.82 10.62 -15.18
N SER A 580 14.89 11.56 -14.96
CA SER A 580 15.22 12.88 -14.40
C SER A 580 15.08 12.88 -12.88
N LYS A 581 15.79 13.79 -12.21
CA LYS A 581 15.73 13.93 -10.74
C LYS A 581 14.71 15.01 -10.32
N PRO A 582 14.00 14.83 -9.19
CA PRO A 582 13.26 15.92 -8.58
C PRO A 582 14.16 17.15 -8.34
N GLY A 583 13.66 18.35 -8.65
CA GLY A 583 14.41 19.61 -8.57
C GLY A 583 15.32 19.88 -9.77
N GLU A 584 15.50 18.93 -10.68
CA GLU A 584 16.28 19.13 -11.90
C GLU A 584 15.55 20.05 -12.88
N THR A 585 16.28 20.97 -13.52
CA THR A 585 15.72 21.81 -14.58
C THR A 585 16.07 21.24 -15.94
N VAL A 586 15.03 20.88 -16.70
CA VAL A 586 15.17 20.24 -18.01
C VAL A 586 14.51 21.10 -19.09
N ASP A 587 15.03 20.99 -20.31
CA ASP A 587 14.38 21.55 -21.49
C ASP A 587 13.22 20.63 -21.91
N VAL A 588 12.03 21.21 -22.07
CA VAL A 588 10.81 20.56 -22.57
C VAL A 588 10.42 21.22 -23.89
N VAL A 589 10.36 20.45 -24.97
CA VAL A 589 9.95 20.96 -26.28
C VAL A 589 8.48 20.61 -26.49
N VAL A 590 7.67 21.63 -26.75
CA VAL A 590 6.24 21.51 -27.04
C VAL A 590 5.91 22.05 -28.43
N VAL A 591 4.94 21.44 -29.09
CA VAL A 591 4.31 21.99 -30.29
C VAL A 591 3.02 22.69 -29.87
N ARG A 592 2.97 24.00 -30.11
CA ARG A 592 1.80 24.85 -29.84
C ARG A 592 1.37 25.50 -31.14
N GLU A 593 0.13 25.28 -31.57
CA GLU A 593 -0.41 25.84 -32.82
C GLU A 593 0.50 25.58 -34.04
N GLY A 594 1.14 24.42 -34.09
CA GLY A 594 2.05 24.01 -35.16
C GLY A 594 3.46 24.59 -35.10
N LYS A 595 3.85 25.29 -34.02
CA LYS A 595 5.21 25.81 -33.81
C LYS A 595 5.89 25.11 -32.62
N GLU A 596 7.15 24.72 -32.80
CA GLU A 596 7.98 24.20 -31.71
C GLU A 596 8.44 25.32 -30.78
N LEU A 597 8.31 25.08 -29.47
CA LEU A 597 8.74 25.96 -28.40
C LEU A 597 9.55 25.14 -27.39
N THR A 598 10.76 25.58 -27.08
CA THR A 598 11.55 25.02 -25.98
C THR A 598 11.30 25.81 -24.70
N LEU A 599 10.79 25.14 -23.68
CA LEU A 599 10.45 25.70 -22.37
C LEU A 599 11.31 25.04 -21.31
N ARG A 600 11.76 25.81 -20.31
CA ARG A 600 12.56 25.27 -19.20
C ARG A 600 11.68 24.97 -18.01
N ALA A 601 11.60 23.71 -17.63
CA ALA A 601 10.81 23.26 -16.50
C ALA A 601 11.71 22.70 -15.40
N THR A 602 11.63 23.27 -14.20
CA THR A 602 12.21 22.67 -13.00
C THR A 602 11.25 21.60 -12.51
N LEU A 603 11.62 20.34 -12.73
CA LEU A 603 10.81 19.18 -12.39
C LEU A 603 10.57 19.16 -10.89
N GLY A 604 9.32 18.92 -10.51
CA GLY A 604 8.92 18.77 -9.13
C GLY A 604 9.26 17.38 -8.61
N GLU A 605 9.18 17.22 -7.31
CA GLU A 605 9.01 15.91 -6.70
C GLU A 605 7.53 15.54 -6.74
N ARG A 606 7.16 14.32 -7.12
CA ARG A 606 5.81 13.84 -6.82
C ARG A 606 5.74 13.78 -5.30
N ALA A 607 4.89 14.60 -4.69
CA ALA A 607 4.73 14.61 -3.24
C ALA A 607 4.50 13.17 -2.73
N ALA A 608 5.49 12.61 -2.03
CA ALA A 608 5.21 11.60 -1.02
C ALA A 608 4.35 12.30 0.04
N ARG A 609 3.22 11.70 0.44
CA ARG A 609 2.30 12.37 1.36
C ARG A 609 3.07 12.78 2.63
N GLY A 610 3.23 14.09 2.85
CA GLY A 610 3.67 14.65 4.14
C GLY A 610 4.76 15.72 4.14
N GLY A 611 5.33 16.14 3.01
CA GLY A 611 6.32 17.23 3.00
C GLY A 611 5.70 18.60 3.26
N ALA A 612 6.13 19.30 4.33
CA ALA A 612 5.89 20.73 4.48
C ALA A 612 6.54 21.49 3.31
N PRO A 613 5.92 22.58 2.79
CA PRO A 613 6.48 23.31 1.66
C PRO A 613 7.81 23.97 2.07
N PRO A 614 8.76 24.17 1.15
CA PRO A 614 10.00 24.88 1.46
C PRO A 614 9.66 26.30 1.95
N PRO A 615 10.40 26.84 2.93
CA PRO A 615 10.13 28.17 3.46
C PRO A 615 10.14 29.18 2.31
N GLN A 616 9.04 29.93 2.18
CA GLN A 616 9.00 31.10 1.31
C GLN A 616 10.19 31.99 1.65
N ALA A 617 11.05 32.27 0.67
CA ALA A 617 12.14 33.20 0.82
C ALA A 617 11.59 34.52 1.39
N ALA A 618 11.99 34.84 2.61
CA ALA A 618 11.60 36.07 3.27
C ALA A 618 12.01 37.26 2.40
N LYS A 619 11.06 38.18 2.15
CA LYS A 619 11.38 39.48 1.55
C LYS A 619 12.49 40.14 2.38
N PRO A 620 13.60 40.59 1.76
CA PRO A 620 14.62 41.32 2.51
C PRO A 620 14.04 42.65 2.99
N ALA A 621 14.29 42.97 4.26
CA ALA A 621 14.06 44.30 4.80
C ALA A 621 14.86 45.33 3.99
N PRO A 622 14.30 46.52 3.70
CA PRO A 622 15.01 47.54 2.94
C PRO A 622 16.17 48.09 3.78
N GLY A 623 17.42 47.94 3.30
CA GLY A 623 18.53 48.78 3.76
C GLY A 623 19.82 48.13 4.24
N ALA A 624 20.21 46.94 3.76
CA ALA A 624 21.56 46.42 4.01
C ALA A 624 22.32 46.13 2.70
N SER A 625 23.42 46.86 2.50
CA SER A 625 24.34 46.71 1.35
C SER A 625 25.13 45.40 1.41
N PRO A 626 25.47 44.78 0.26
CA PRO A 626 26.17 43.49 0.22
C PRO A 626 27.69 43.64 0.45
N PRO A 627 28.36 42.65 1.08
CA PRO A 627 29.81 42.57 1.12
C PRO A 627 30.37 41.91 -0.16
N PRO A 628 31.65 42.17 -0.52
CA PRO A 628 32.19 41.85 -1.83
C PRO A 628 32.64 40.38 -1.98
N ILE A 629 32.57 39.93 -3.24
CA ILE A 629 33.00 38.63 -3.77
C ILE A 629 34.53 38.53 -3.78
N THR A 630 35.10 37.42 -3.32
CA THR A 630 36.47 36.99 -3.67
C THR A 630 36.57 35.49 -3.94
N ALA A 631 37.49 35.16 -4.83
CA ALA A 631 37.54 33.99 -5.71
C ALA A 631 38.07 32.69 -5.09
N GLN A 632 37.78 31.57 -5.78
CA GLN A 632 38.47 30.27 -5.64
C GLN A 632 39.96 30.36 -6.03
N PRO A 633 40.78 29.36 -5.62
CA PRO A 633 41.35 28.47 -6.64
C PRO A 633 41.51 26.98 -6.23
N SER A 634 41.63 26.10 -7.23
CA SER A 634 42.10 24.69 -7.18
C SER A 634 43.57 24.59 -7.69
N PRO A 635 44.15 23.40 -7.96
CA PRO A 635 44.58 22.28 -7.11
C PRO A 635 46.12 22.01 -7.19
N ASP A 636 46.71 21.16 -6.31
CA ASP A 636 47.71 20.09 -6.62
C ASP A 636 48.61 19.60 -5.46
N HIS A 637 48.89 18.29 -5.51
CA HIS A 637 50.06 17.49 -5.01
C HIS A 637 50.09 16.84 -3.59
N ALA A 638 50.15 15.49 -3.60
CA ALA A 638 50.73 14.57 -2.59
C ALA A 638 52.26 14.36 -2.89
N PRO A 639 53.11 13.53 -2.19
CA PRO A 639 52.95 12.47 -1.14
C PRO A 639 54.11 12.52 -0.05
N PRO A 640 54.66 11.45 0.61
CA PRO A 640 54.28 10.02 0.86
C PRO A 640 54.42 9.52 2.35
N ALA A 641 54.13 8.22 2.58
CA ALA A 641 54.21 7.45 3.84
C ALA A 641 55.62 6.91 4.21
N PRO A 642 55.82 6.31 5.43
CA PRO A 642 56.25 4.89 5.45
C PRO A 642 55.70 3.99 6.59
N THR A 643 55.96 2.70 6.38
CA THR A 643 55.56 1.39 6.93
C THR A 643 56.08 0.97 8.32
N ALA A 644 55.36 0.08 9.05
CA ALA A 644 55.79 -1.30 9.44
C ALA A 644 54.99 -1.95 10.62
N THR A 645 54.65 -3.24 10.48
CA THR A 645 54.22 -4.26 11.48
C THR A 645 55.30 -5.38 11.53
N PRO A 646 55.24 -6.51 12.31
CA PRO A 646 54.28 -7.04 13.33
C PRO A 646 54.92 -7.69 14.61
N SER A 647 54.10 -8.17 15.58
CA SER A 647 54.18 -9.52 16.24
C SER A 647 53.82 -9.64 17.75
N ARG A 648 52.70 -10.35 18.02
CA ARG A 648 52.32 -11.36 19.06
C ARG A 648 52.74 -11.32 20.55
N SER A 649 51.73 -11.66 21.38
CA SER A 649 51.66 -12.62 22.52
C SER A 649 51.47 -12.08 23.95
N ALA A 650 50.40 -12.58 24.61
CA ALA A 650 50.04 -12.41 26.03
C ALA A 650 50.67 -13.51 26.91
N PRO A 651 50.83 -13.30 28.24
CA PRO A 651 50.15 -14.16 29.26
C PRO A 651 49.93 -13.43 30.65
N PRO A 652 49.68 -14.09 31.80
CA PRO A 652 48.37 -14.52 32.31
C PRO A 652 48.04 -14.07 33.77
N VAL A 653 46.85 -14.47 34.25
CA VAL A 653 46.19 -14.20 35.55
C VAL A 653 46.74 -15.07 36.70
N ALA A 654 46.76 -14.52 37.93
CA ALA A 654 46.92 -15.27 39.19
C ALA A 654 45.96 -14.80 40.30
N ARG A 655 45.47 -15.79 41.07
CA ARG A 655 44.40 -15.77 42.11
C ARG A 655 44.89 -15.29 43.49
N HIS A 656 43.97 -14.86 44.36
CA HIS A 656 44.00 -15.24 45.78
C HIS A 656 42.61 -15.33 46.42
N ALA A 657 42.49 -16.26 47.38
CA ALA A 657 41.30 -16.73 48.08
C ALA A 657 41.30 -16.27 49.56
N GLY A 658 40.14 -16.29 50.23
CA GLY A 658 40.08 -16.46 51.70
C GLY A 658 38.87 -15.93 52.49
N MET A 659 38.02 -16.86 52.95
CA MET A 659 37.36 -16.93 54.28
C MET A 659 36.01 -16.20 54.60
N PRO A 660 35.21 -16.73 55.58
CA PRO A 660 33.76 -16.91 55.44
C PRO A 660 32.91 -16.20 56.56
N PRO A 661 31.65 -16.61 56.86
CA PRO A 661 30.49 -15.74 56.88
C PRO A 661 30.22 -15.06 58.24
N ALA A 662 29.70 -13.82 58.21
CA ALA A 662 29.10 -13.17 59.36
C ALA A 662 27.57 -13.05 59.16
N SER A 663 26.82 -13.61 60.10
CA SER A 663 25.39 -13.39 60.25
C SER A 663 25.10 -11.91 60.50
N MET A 664 24.30 -11.27 59.66
CA MET A 664 23.60 -10.05 60.01
C MET A 664 22.12 -10.21 59.65
N SER A 665 21.35 -10.50 60.69
CA SER A 665 19.97 -10.09 60.84
C SER A 665 19.85 -8.60 60.54
N GLY A 666 19.02 -8.27 59.56
CA GLY A 666 18.79 -6.91 59.09
C GLY A 666 18.68 -6.93 57.59
N ALA A 667 17.49 -7.29 57.08
CA ALA A 667 17.17 -7.06 55.67
C ALA A 667 17.48 -5.59 55.37
N PRO A 668 18.37 -5.28 54.41
CA PRO A 668 18.55 -3.90 53.99
C PRO A 668 17.18 -3.40 53.56
N ALA A 669 16.80 -2.21 54.03
CA ALA A 669 15.65 -1.49 53.51
C ALA A 669 15.72 -1.55 51.99
N VAL A 670 14.61 -1.97 51.37
CA VAL A 670 14.43 -2.07 49.92
C VAL A 670 14.99 -0.78 49.31
N LEU A 671 16.16 -0.86 48.67
CA LEU A 671 16.59 0.14 47.71
C LEU A 671 15.41 0.28 46.76
N ASP A 672 14.79 1.46 46.73
CA ASP A 672 13.72 1.74 45.78
C ASP A 672 14.30 1.44 44.40
N PHE A 673 13.80 0.36 43.79
CA PHE A 673 14.45 -0.37 42.69
C PHE A 673 14.71 0.53 41.46
N TYR A 674 14.15 1.71 41.52
CA TYR A 674 13.98 2.64 40.46
C TYR A 674 14.17 4.08 41.01
N ALA A 675 15.13 4.27 41.91
CA ALA A 675 15.39 5.56 42.55
C ALA A 675 15.78 6.70 41.57
N ASN A 676 16.13 6.38 40.32
CA ASN A 676 16.56 7.32 39.27
C ASN A 676 15.47 7.67 38.23
N ARG A 677 14.20 7.45 38.57
CA ARG A 677 13.04 7.71 37.70
C ARG A 677 12.79 9.20 37.44
N PRO A 678 12.06 9.55 36.36
CA PRO A 678 11.57 10.91 36.19
C PRO A 678 10.55 11.19 37.31
N GLY A 679 10.58 12.38 37.92
CA GLY A 679 9.60 12.75 38.97
C GLY A 679 8.17 12.91 38.42
N GLU A 680 7.19 13.20 39.29
CA GLU A 680 5.79 13.53 38.87
C GLU A 680 5.68 14.63 37.82
N ASN A 681 6.71 15.47 37.71
CA ASN A 681 6.73 16.59 36.79
C ASN A 681 7.35 16.25 35.42
N PHE A 682 7.68 14.98 35.13
CA PHE A 682 8.19 14.62 33.81
C PHE A 682 7.10 14.75 32.76
N VAL A 683 7.40 15.52 31.71
CA VAL A 683 6.50 15.78 30.60
C VAL A 683 7.04 15.07 29.37
N VAL A 684 6.23 14.19 28.80
CA VAL A 684 6.53 13.59 27.49
C VAL A 684 6.29 14.65 26.41
N GLY A 685 7.38 15.16 25.84
CA GLY A 685 7.35 16.12 24.73
C GLY A 685 7.38 15.45 23.36
N ALA A 686 7.81 14.18 23.29
CA ALA A 686 7.82 13.38 22.07
C ALA A 686 6.40 13.16 21.51
N GLY A 687 6.31 13.01 20.19
CA GLY A 687 5.05 12.71 19.52
C GLY A 687 4.03 13.85 19.51
N LYS A 688 2.79 13.51 19.14
CA LYS A 688 1.65 14.45 19.08
C LYS A 688 0.52 13.95 19.99
N PRO A 689 -0.24 14.85 20.66
CA PRO A 689 -1.45 14.47 21.36
C PRO A 689 -2.40 13.69 20.44
N PHE A 690 -3.00 12.64 20.98
CA PHE A 690 -4.00 11.82 20.30
C PHE A 690 -5.33 11.99 21.05
N GLU A 691 -6.29 12.66 20.40
CA GLU A 691 -7.51 13.12 21.07
C GLU A 691 -8.71 12.16 20.91
N LYS A 692 -8.62 11.20 20.00
CA LYS A 692 -9.70 10.22 19.79
C LYS A 692 -9.78 9.29 20.99
N GLN A 693 -10.99 9.18 21.56
CA GLN A 693 -11.29 8.29 22.67
C GLN A 693 -12.06 7.08 22.18
N PHE A 694 -11.83 5.95 22.83
CA PHE A 694 -12.57 4.71 22.60
C PHE A 694 -13.34 4.33 23.87
N GLU A 695 -14.59 3.91 23.69
CA GLU A 695 -15.48 3.61 24.81
C GLU A 695 -14.93 2.41 25.60
N GLY A 696 -14.85 2.54 26.93
CA GLY A 696 -14.32 1.51 27.82
C GLY A 696 -12.83 1.61 28.15
N GLU A 697 -12.05 2.46 27.47
CA GLU A 697 -10.63 2.67 27.81
C GLU A 697 -10.47 3.62 29.02
N THR A 698 -10.61 3.11 30.25
CA THR A 698 -10.61 3.94 31.48
C THR A 698 -9.22 4.23 32.04
N HIS A 699 -8.23 3.40 31.73
CA HIS A 699 -6.87 3.51 32.30
C HIS A 699 -5.93 4.43 31.50
N LEU A 700 -6.30 4.81 30.26
CA LEU A 700 -5.44 5.56 29.36
C LEU A 700 -5.80 7.05 29.35
N LYS A 701 -4.86 7.90 29.80
CA LYS A 701 -5.04 9.36 29.78
C LYS A 701 -3.86 10.07 29.12
N ASP A 702 -4.11 11.27 28.60
CA ASP A 702 -3.09 12.13 27.97
C ASP A 702 -2.32 11.39 26.85
N ILE A 703 -3.06 10.63 26.02
CA ILE A 703 -2.49 9.76 24.98
C ILE A 703 -1.72 10.59 23.95
N ARG A 704 -0.56 10.10 23.54
CA ARG A 704 0.26 10.68 22.48
C ARG A 704 0.69 9.60 21.49
N GLN A 705 0.63 9.92 20.20
CA GLN A 705 1.22 9.11 19.13
C GLN A 705 2.70 9.52 18.95
N LEU A 706 3.61 8.56 19.07
CA LEU A 706 5.06 8.78 19.02
C LEU A 706 5.66 8.61 17.62
N THR A 707 5.13 7.69 16.81
CA THR A 707 5.59 7.43 15.43
C THR A 707 4.48 7.67 14.41
N PHE A 708 4.84 7.98 13.16
CA PHE A 708 3.89 8.38 12.10
C PHE A 708 4.20 7.77 10.73
N VAL A 709 5.23 6.92 10.66
CA VAL A 709 5.79 6.28 9.47
C VAL A 709 6.39 4.94 9.89
N GLY A 710 6.53 4.03 8.94
CA GLY A 710 7.07 2.69 9.12
C GLY A 710 6.12 1.75 9.84
N GLU A 711 6.57 0.50 10.00
CA GLU A 711 5.93 -0.47 10.89
C GLU A 711 6.72 -0.53 12.20
N ASN A 712 6.07 -0.23 13.32
CA ASN A 712 6.73 -0.08 14.61
C ASN A 712 6.21 -1.10 15.62
N ALA A 713 7.11 -1.69 16.40
CA ALA A 713 6.78 -2.68 17.43
C ALA A 713 7.76 -2.59 18.60
N GLU A 714 7.42 -3.27 19.70
CA GLU A 714 8.35 -3.59 20.80
C GLU A 714 9.14 -2.38 21.34
N ALA A 715 8.46 -1.46 22.02
CA ALA A 715 9.09 -0.30 22.63
C ALA A 715 9.34 -0.51 24.13
N TYR A 716 10.58 -0.32 24.59
CA TYR A 716 11.00 -0.58 25.97
C TYR A 716 11.64 0.64 26.62
N PHE A 717 11.26 0.93 27.86
CA PHE A 717 11.78 2.08 28.61
C PHE A 717 13.21 1.87 29.09
N SER A 718 13.99 2.97 29.06
CA SER A 718 15.25 3.07 29.80
C SER A 718 15.01 2.97 31.31
N PRO A 719 16.02 2.56 32.10
CA PRO A 719 15.96 2.54 33.56
C PRO A 719 15.48 3.81 34.23
N ASP A 720 15.85 4.95 33.66
CA ASP A 720 15.46 6.26 34.15
C ASP A 720 14.12 6.75 33.58
N GLY A 721 13.42 5.95 32.76
CA GLY A 721 12.12 6.25 32.17
C GLY A 721 12.08 7.39 31.15
N LYS A 722 13.23 7.94 30.73
CA LYS A 722 13.27 9.12 29.84
C LYS A 722 13.43 8.80 28.36
N SER A 723 13.77 7.57 28.01
CA SER A 723 13.94 7.15 26.60
C SER A 723 13.27 5.80 26.33
N LEU A 724 13.01 5.54 25.06
CA LEU A 724 12.56 4.26 24.54
C LEU A 724 13.59 3.70 23.57
N ILE A 725 13.85 2.39 23.62
CA ILE A 725 14.36 1.64 22.48
C ILE A 725 13.17 0.95 21.79
N TRP A 726 13.12 0.95 20.46
CA TRP A 726 12.06 0.26 19.73
C TRP A 726 12.49 -0.29 18.38
N GLN A 727 11.70 -1.23 17.87
CA GLN A 727 11.86 -1.82 16.56
C GLN A 727 11.05 -1.07 15.50
N SER A 728 11.68 -0.76 14.36
CA SER A 728 10.99 -0.16 13.22
C SER A 728 11.46 -0.70 11.87
N THR A 729 10.52 -0.97 10.97
CA THR A 729 10.77 -1.11 9.52
C THR A 729 10.47 0.23 8.83
N PRO A 730 11.43 0.85 8.12
CA PRO A 730 11.22 2.12 7.41
C PRO A 730 10.17 2.02 6.28
N ASP A 731 9.47 3.12 5.98
CA ASP A 731 8.44 3.20 4.90
C ASP A 731 8.96 2.84 3.50
N ALA A 732 10.26 3.03 3.25
CA ALA A 732 10.93 2.62 2.01
C ALA A 732 11.11 1.09 1.90
N GLY A 733 10.67 0.33 2.91
CA GLY A 733 10.99 -1.07 3.11
C GLY A 733 12.37 -1.27 3.73
N GLY A 734 12.74 -2.54 3.93
CA GLY A 734 14.02 -2.93 4.51
C GLY A 734 13.86 -3.91 5.67
N CYS A 735 14.93 -4.04 6.44
CA CYS A 735 15.00 -4.88 7.63
C CYS A 735 14.43 -4.13 8.83
N ASP A 736 13.84 -4.86 9.78
CA ASP A 736 13.59 -4.31 11.12
C ASP A 736 14.92 -3.84 11.73
N GLN A 737 14.93 -2.61 12.24
CA GLN A 737 16.07 -1.98 12.90
C GLN A 737 15.69 -1.48 14.30
N GLN A 738 16.67 -1.36 15.19
CA GLN A 738 16.50 -0.81 16.53
C GLN A 738 16.84 0.69 16.55
N TYR A 739 15.98 1.47 17.19
CA TYR A 739 16.13 2.91 17.35
C TYR A 739 15.95 3.32 18.81
N ILE A 740 16.59 4.42 19.23
CA ILE A 740 16.34 5.08 20.52
C ILE A 740 15.59 6.39 20.29
N MET A 741 14.60 6.68 21.13
CA MET A 741 13.83 7.92 21.19
C MET A 741 13.97 8.56 22.56
N ASP A 742 14.39 9.83 22.62
CA ASP A 742 14.29 10.65 23.82
C ASP A 742 12.84 11.15 23.99
N LEU A 743 12.17 10.82 25.10
CA LEU A 743 10.76 11.12 25.31
C LEU A 743 10.50 12.61 25.60
N GLY A 744 11.51 13.38 25.99
CA GLY A 744 11.39 14.81 26.26
C GLY A 744 11.39 15.64 24.98
N SER A 745 12.26 15.30 24.02
CA SER A 745 12.49 16.05 22.78
C SER A 745 11.89 15.38 21.54
N GLY A 746 11.64 14.08 21.58
CA GLY A 746 11.29 13.27 20.41
C GLY A 746 12.45 12.99 19.46
N ALA A 747 13.69 13.30 19.85
CA ALA A 747 14.86 13.00 19.03
C ALA A 747 15.07 11.49 18.89
N THR A 748 15.26 11.02 17.66
CA THR A 748 15.39 9.59 17.34
C THR A 748 16.73 9.26 16.71
N LYS A 749 17.27 8.07 16.98
CA LYS A 749 18.54 7.60 16.41
C LYS A 749 18.54 6.09 16.15
N LEU A 750 19.06 5.68 14.99
CA LEU A 750 19.35 4.27 14.66
C LEU A 750 20.54 3.75 15.49
N VAL A 751 20.39 2.58 16.12
CA VAL A 751 21.42 1.98 16.99
C VAL A 751 21.89 0.58 16.56
N SER A 752 21.16 -0.12 15.68
CA SER A 752 21.53 -1.46 15.19
C SER A 752 22.38 -1.47 13.90
N GLY A 753 22.78 -0.31 13.38
CA GLY A 753 23.75 -0.20 12.28
C GLY A 753 23.21 -0.45 10.85
N GLY A 754 21.91 -0.72 10.68
CA GLY A 754 21.24 -0.75 9.37
C GLY A 754 21.47 -2.03 8.55
N LYS A 755 21.99 -3.10 9.17
CA LYS A 755 22.40 -4.34 8.51
C LYS A 755 21.82 -5.56 9.20
N GLY A 756 21.44 -6.56 8.41
CA GLY A 756 20.70 -7.72 8.91
C GLY A 756 19.34 -7.32 9.48
N ARG A 757 18.46 -8.29 9.68
CA ARG A 757 17.21 -8.05 10.41
C ARG A 757 17.49 -8.04 11.89
N THR A 758 17.00 -7.04 12.61
CA THR A 758 17.19 -6.91 14.05
C THR A 758 15.87 -6.90 14.78
N THR A 759 15.85 -7.43 16.01
CA THR A 759 14.64 -7.53 16.82
C THR A 759 14.92 -7.39 18.31
N CYS A 760 13.89 -7.11 19.10
CA CYS A 760 13.90 -7.18 20.56
C CYS A 760 15.07 -6.42 21.23
N GLY A 761 15.19 -5.12 20.95
CA GLY A 761 16.19 -4.28 21.61
C GLY A 761 15.80 -3.96 23.05
N TYR A 762 16.73 -4.02 24.01
CA TYR A 762 16.47 -3.74 25.43
C TYR A 762 17.68 -3.02 26.05
N TYR A 763 17.44 -2.22 27.10
CA TYR A 763 18.53 -1.57 27.86
C TYR A 763 19.18 -2.56 28.83
N ASP A 764 20.47 -2.39 29.09
CA ASP A 764 21.03 -2.98 30.28
C ASP A 764 20.56 -2.25 31.55
N TRP A 765 20.52 -2.99 32.65
CA TRP A 765 19.95 -2.52 33.90
C TRP A 765 20.91 -2.79 35.06
N PRO A 766 20.88 -1.94 36.10
CA PRO A 766 20.18 -0.64 36.19
C PRO A 766 20.88 0.56 35.50
N GLU A 767 22.06 0.37 34.92
CA GLU A 767 22.98 1.44 34.52
C GLU A 767 22.55 2.19 33.25
N ALA A 768 21.86 1.52 32.32
CA ALA A 768 21.45 2.08 31.03
C ALA A 768 22.61 2.59 30.17
N ASP A 769 23.80 2.00 30.24
CA ASP A 769 24.95 2.43 29.43
C ASP A 769 25.13 1.61 28.15
N ARG A 770 24.43 0.47 28.05
CA ARG A 770 24.44 -0.42 26.90
C ARG A 770 23.04 -0.89 26.51
N LEU A 771 23.01 -1.47 25.32
CA LEU A 771 21.85 -2.13 24.74
C LEU A 771 22.15 -3.61 24.54
N ILE A 772 21.11 -4.43 24.54
CA ILE A 772 21.10 -5.79 24.00
C ILE A 772 20.05 -5.85 22.89
N TRP A 773 20.34 -6.54 21.79
CA TRP A 773 19.41 -6.73 20.67
C TRP A 773 19.82 -7.97 19.88
N ALA A 774 18.87 -8.57 19.15
CA ALA A 774 19.15 -9.72 18.30
C ALA A 774 19.30 -9.29 16.84
N SER A 775 20.18 -9.93 16.07
CA SER A 775 20.30 -9.67 14.64
C SER A 775 20.78 -10.86 13.81
N THR A 776 20.35 -10.88 12.55
CA THR A 776 20.82 -11.83 11.55
C THR A 776 22.10 -11.39 10.82
N ILE A 777 22.76 -10.32 11.26
CA ILE A 777 23.97 -9.78 10.61
C ILE A 777 25.13 -10.80 10.53
N SER A 778 25.16 -11.80 11.42
CA SER A 778 26.08 -12.94 11.35
C SER A 778 25.91 -13.78 10.07
N GLY A 779 24.68 -13.87 9.55
CA GLY A 779 24.33 -14.54 8.30
C GLY A 779 24.46 -13.66 7.05
N GLY A 780 24.71 -12.35 7.23
CA GLY A 780 24.91 -11.38 6.16
C GLY A 780 24.23 -10.03 6.40
N ASP A 781 24.66 -9.01 5.65
CA ASP A 781 24.12 -7.64 5.77
C ASP A 781 22.68 -7.50 5.24
N ALA A 782 22.24 -8.43 4.40
CA ALA A 782 20.92 -8.40 3.76
C ALA A 782 19.80 -8.88 4.69
N CYS A 783 18.57 -8.48 4.38
CA CYS A 783 17.40 -8.98 5.09
C CYS A 783 17.17 -10.45 4.74
N PRO A 784 16.96 -11.32 5.74
CA PRO A 784 16.53 -12.68 5.49
C PRO A 784 15.23 -12.71 4.69
N THR A 785 15.12 -13.69 3.79
CA THR A 785 13.94 -13.88 2.95
C THR A 785 12.68 -14.02 3.81
N ARG A 786 11.60 -13.34 3.41
CA ARG A 786 10.32 -13.45 4.11
C ARG A 786 9.74 -14.86 3.94
N PRO A 787 9.07 -15.43 4.96
CA PRO A 787 8.43 -16.73 4.86
C PRO A 787 7.43 -16.81 3.69
N ASP A 788 7.32 -18.00 3.10
CA ASP A 788 6.34 -18.30 2.06
C ASP A 788 4.91 -18.20 2.61
N ARG A 789 4.12 -17.27 2.06
CA ARG A 789 2.72 -17.02 2.47
C ARG A 789 1.76 -18.14 2.09
N SER A 790 2.17 -19.11 1.27
CA SER A 790 1.37 -20.31 0.96
C SER A 790 1.16 -21.22 2.17
N ARG A 791 2.03 -21.12 3.20
CA ARG A 791 1.99 -21.93 4.44
C ARG A 791 1.11 -21.33 5.55
N GLY A 792 0.34 -20.29 5.23
CA GLY A 792 -0.50 -19.53 6.17
C GLY A 792 0.30 -18.52 7.00
N TYR A 793 -0.27 -18.05 8.12
CA TYR A 793 0.41 -17.11 9.02
C TYR A 793 1.44 -17.84 9.88
N VAL A 794 2.71 -17.63 9.59
CA VAL A 794 3.88 -18.22 10.27
C VAL A 794 4.92 -17.14 10.56
N TRP A 795 5.66 -17.30 11.65
CA TRP A 795 6.77 -16.43 12.02
C TRP A 795 8.11 -17.09 11.72
N PRO A 796 9.08 -16.35 11.16
CA PRO A 796 10.43 -16.86 11.01
C PRO A 796 11.18 -16.86 12.33
N VAL A 797 11.83 -17.98 12.64
CA VAL A 797 12.81 -18.15 13.72
C VAL A 797 14.17 -18.45 13.09
N PHE A 798 14.74 -17.44 12.41
CA PHE A 798 15.97 -17.62 11.64
C PHE A 798 17.11 -18.10 12.55
N GLY A 799 17.72 -19.25 12.23
CA GLY A 799 18.89 -19.77 12.96
C GLY A 799 20.16 -18.92 12.86
N THR A 800 20.09 -17.77 12.19
CA THR A 800 21.15 -16.76 12.12
C THR A 800 20.96 -15.63 13.13
N PHE A 801 19.83 -15.58 13.85
CA PHE A 801 19.64 -14.58 14.90
C PHE A 801 20.60 -14.84 16.04
N GLU A 802 21.41 -13.83 16.34
CA GLU A 802 22.38 -13.86 17.43
C GLU A 802 22.20 -12.62 18.29
N LEU A 803 22.53 -12.73 19.58
CA LEU A 803 22.49 -11.61 20.51
C LEU A 803 23.73 -10.75 20.35
N TYR A 804 23.51 -9.44 20.33
CA TYR A 804 24.52 -8.40 20.29
C TYR A 804 24.31 -7.43 21.44
N THR A 805 25.41 -6.85 21.92
CA THR A 805 25.39 -5.68 22.78
C THR A 805 26.13 -4.52 22.13
N SER A 806 25.74 -3.29 22.45
CA SER A 806 26.35 -2.06 21.93
C SER A 806 26.21 -0.93 22.93
N ASP A 807 26.98 0.14 22.75
CA ASP A 807 26.74 1.40 23.46
C ASP A 807 25.43 2.04 22.99
N LEU A 808 24.88 2.98 23.77
CA LEU A 808 23.64 3.69 23.43
C LEU A 808 23.71 4.46 22.10
N ASP A 809 24.92 4.79 21.64
CA ASP A 809 25.14 5.50 20.40
C ASP A 809 25.25 4.57 19.17
N GLY A 810 25.10 3.25 19.38
CA GLY A 810 25.23 2.20 18.37
C GLY A 810 26.67 1.78 18.08
N SER A 811 27.66 2.31 18.79
CA SER A 811 29.06 1.92 18.65
C SER A 811 29.40 0.71 19.55
N ASN A 812 30.65 0.24 19.44
CA ASN A 812 31.18 -0.86 20.25
C ASN A 812 30.35 -2.15 20.24
N VAL A 813 29.78 -2.48 19.07
CA VAL A 813 28.97 -3.69 18.88
C VAL A 813 29.79 -4.95 19.16
N GLN A 814 29.28 -5.80 20.06
CA GLN A 814 29.86 -7.10 20.42
C GLN A 814 28.80 -8.19 20.29
N ARG A 815 29.18 -9.31 19.70
CA ARG A 815 28.32 -10.50 19.58
C ARG A 815 28.45 -11.35 20.86
N LEU A 816 27.33 -11.70 21.48
CA LEU A 816 27.24 -12.45 22.74
C LEU A 816 27.03 -13.94 22.54
N THR A 817 26.31 -14.32 21.49
CA THR A 817 26.04 -15.72 21.14
C THR A 817 26.66 -16.08 19.79
N ASN A 818 27.02 -17.35 19.60
CA ASN A 818 27.60 -17.83 18.35
C ASN A 818 27.31 -19.31 18.17
N ASN A 819 26.11 -19.60 17.68
CA ASN A 819 25.59 -20.93 17.48
C ASN A 819 24.55 -20.87 16.36
N ASP A 820 24.45 -21.89 15.52
CA ASP A 820 23.53 -21.92 14.38
C ASP A 820 22.07 -22.17 14.85
N ALA A 821 21.60 -21.31 15.75
CA ALA A 821 20.33 -21.35 16.45
C ALA A 821 19.67 -19.96 16.43
N TYR A 822 18.36 -19.90 16.62
CA TYR A 822 17.63 -18.65 16.83
C TYR A 822 17.89 -18.14 18.25
N ASP A 823 18.75 -17.15 18.45
CA ASP A 823 18.92 -16.48 19.75
C ASP A 823 18.36 -15.05 19.69
N ALA A 824 17.20 -14.83 20.32
CA ALA A 824 16.52 -13.53 20.31
C ALA A 824 15.67 -13.28 21.58
N GLU A 825 14.86 -12.22 21.55
CA GLU A 825 13.87 -11.91 22.59
C GLU A 825 14.49 -11.71 23.99
N ALA A 826 15.69 -11.12 24.03
CA ALA A 826 16.46 -10.97 25.24
C ALA A 826 15.98 -9.78 26.11
N THR A 827 15.79 -10.00 27.41
CA THR A 827 15.43 -8.95 28.37
C THR A 827 16.28 -9.05 29.64
N TRP A 828 16.69 -7.90 30.18
CA TRP A 828 17.59 -7.85 31.32
C TRP A 828 16.85 -7.96 32.64
N CYS A 829 17.46 -8.62 33.62
CA CYS A 829 17.05 -8.45 35.01
C CYS A 829 17.28 -7.00 35.44
N HIS A 830 16.28 -6.35 36.02
CA HIS A 830 16.39 -4.97 36.50
C HIS A 830 17.52 -4.79 37.55
N ARG A 831 17.97 -5.85 38.22
CA ARG A 831 19.13 -5.85 39.15
C ARG A 831 20.49 -6.00 38.48
N GLY A 832 20.54 -6.12 37.16
CA GLY A 832 21.75 -6.40 36.40
C GLY A 832 22.27 -7.83 36.57
N GLY A 833 23.45 -8.08 35.99
CA GLY A 833 24.18 -9.33 36.13
C GLY A 833 23.71 -10.49 35.24
N LYS A 834 22.46 -10.46 34.74
CA LYS A 834 21.91 -11.52 33.88
C LYS A 834 20.71 -11.06 33.05
N PHE A 835 20.49 -11.76 31.94
CA PHE A 835 19.34 -11.59 31.05
C PHE A 835 18.75 -12.94 30.64
N VAL A 836 17.45 -12.94 30.31
CA VAL A 836 16.72 -14.09 29.79
C VAL A 836 16.52 -13.91 28.29
N PHE A 837 16.54 -14.98 27.51
CA PHE A 837 16.36 -14.95 26.06
C PHE A 837 15.78 -16.28 25.55
N THR A 838 15.32 -16.30 24.31
CA THR A 838 14.76 -17.49 23.64
C THR A 838 15.81 -18.12 22.75
N SER A 839 15.92 -19.46 22.78
CA SER A 839 16.82 -20.22 21.91
C SER A 839 16.27 -21.55 21.44
N ASP A 840 16.52 -21.90 20.17
CA ASP A 840 16.25 -23.25 19.63
C ASP A 840 17.47 -24.19 19.64
N ARG A 841 18.55 -23.84 20.35
CA ARG A 841 19.85 -24.56 20.34
C ARG A 841 19.80 -26.03 20.74
N HIS A 842 18.72 -26.49 21.40
CA HIS A 842 18.50 -27.89 21.76
C HIS A 842 17.38 -28.55 20.96
N GLY A 843 17.00 -27.96 19.82
CA GLY A 843 16.01 -28.49 18.89
C GLY A 843 14.56 -28.11 19.18
N ASP A 844 14.34 -27.28 20.20
CA ASP A 844 13.05 -26.67 20.51
C ASP A 844 13.24 -25.25 21.07
N LEU A 845 12.24 -24.37 20.90
CA LEU A 845 12.30 -22.98 21.35
C LEU A 845 12.07 -22.88 22.85
N ASP A 846 13.17 -22.77 23.60
CA ASP A 846 13.18 -22.73 25.05
C ASP A 846 13.71 -21.38 25.58
N LEU A 847 13.43 -21.09 26.85
CA LEU A 847 14.03 -19.97 27.58
C LEU A 847 15.39 -20.34 28.17
N TYR A 848 16.33 -19.40 28.07
CA TYR A 848 17.67 -19.49 28.62
C TYR A 848 18.00 -18.23 29.40
N GLU A 849 18.81 -18.37 30.44
CA GLU A 849 19.42 -17.27 31.17
C GLU A 849 20.91 -17.21 30.84
N MET A 850 21.44 -16.02 30.58
CA MET A 850 22.88 -15.78 30.45
C MET A 850 23.32 -14.74 31.48
N ASP A 851 24.43 -15.01 32.16
CA ASP A 851 25.09 -14.02 33.01
C ASP A 851 26.11 -13.15 32.23
N GLU A 852 26.59 -12.08 32.83
CA GLU A 852 27.57 -11.17 32.20
C GLU A 852 28.93 -11.82 31.90
N ALA A 853 29.22 -12.98 32.48
CA ALA A 853 30.41 -13.77 32.15
C ALA A 853 30.18 -14.69 30.93
N GLY A 854 28.96 -14.73 30.38
CA GLY A 854 28.57 -15.57 29.25
C GLY A 854 28.17 -16.99 29.63
N ASN A 855 27.95 -17.28 30.92
CA ASN A 855 27.47 -18.61 31.33
C ASN A 855 25.98 -18.72 31.03
N VAL A 856 25.59 -19.77 30.31
CA VAL A 856 24.21 -20.00 29.88
C VAL A 856 23.57 -21.16 30.65
N ARG A 857 22.32 -20.98 31.09
CA ARG A 857 21.49 -22.02 31.72
C ARG A 857 20.10 -22.06 31.07
N GLN A 858 19.66 -23.26 30.67
CA GLN A 858 18.29 -23.51 30.19
C GLN A 858 17.28 -23.45 31.35
N LEU A 859 16.13 -22.82 31.13
CA LEU A 859 15.06 -22.64 32.12
C LEU A 859 13.82 -23.51 31.81
N THR A 860 13.50 -23.69 30.53
CA THR A 860 12.38 -24.52 30.05
C THR A 860 12.89 -25.65 29.17
N ASN A 861 12.14 -26.74 29.08
CA ASN A 861 12.46 -27.88 28.20
C ASN A 861 11.22 -28.72 27.84
N THR A 862 10.04 -28.10 27.89
CA THR A 862 8.78 -28.79 27.59
C THR A 862 8.50 -28.63 26.11
N PRO A 863 8.15 -29.70 25.36
CA PRO A 863 7.93 -29.58 23.92
C PRO A 863 6.93 -28.49 23.55
N GLY A 864 7.34 -27.51 22.76
CA GLY A 864 6.51 -26.35 22.46
C GLY A 864 7.29 -25.05 22.30
N TYR A 865 6.56 -23.99 21.97
CA TYR A 865 7.17 -22.66 21.88
C TYR A 865 7.23 -22.04 23.28
N ASP A 866 8.40 -21.61 23.74
CA ASP A 866 8.59 -20.75 24.91
C ASP A 866 9.36 -19.48 24.51
N GLY A 867 8.72 -18.30 24.62
CA GLY A 867 9.37 -17.05 24.17
C GLY A 867 8.94 -15.73 24.81
N GLY A 868 9.76 -14.70 24.57
CA GLY A 868 9.62 -13.29 25.01
C GLY A 868 9.33 -13.16 26.48
N ALA A 869 10.31 -13.58 27.26
CA ALA A 869 10.27 -13.59 28.69
C ALA A 869 10.69 -12.24 29.29
N PHE A 870 10.08 -11.85 30.40
CA PHE A 870 10.44 -10.66 31.18
C PHE A 870 10.60 -11.00 32.65
N TYR A 871 11.64 -10.45 33.29
CA TYR A 871 11.77 -10.50 34.74
C TYR A 871 10.76 -9.58 35.42
N SER A 872 10.29 -9.98 36.60
CA SER A 872 9.71 -9.06 37.57
C SER A 872 10.73 -7.98 37.95
N ALA A 873 10.26 -6.82 38.43
CA ALA A 873 11.13 -5.71 38.83
C ALA A 873 12.17 -6.11 39.90
N ASP A 874 11.82 -7.06 40.78
CA ASP A 874 12.72 -7.59 41.80
C ASP A 874 13.57 -8.79 41.33
N CYS A 875 13.42 -9.20 40.06
CA CYS A 875 14.03 -10.35 39.40
C CYS A 875 13.81 -11.69 40.09
N ARG A 876 12.72 -11.85 40.82
CA ARG A 876 12.38 -13.12 41.48
C ARG A 876 11.53 -14.03 40.61
N GLU A 877 10.76 -13.46 39.69
CA GLU A 877 9.87 -14.19 38.81
C GLU A 877 10.16 -13.82 37.35
N ILE A 878 9.78 -14.73 36.45
CA ILE A 878 9.80 -14.52 35.01
C ILE A 878 8.38 -14.79 34.49
N VAL A 879 7.89 -13.92 33.60
CA VAL A 879 6.67 -14.12 32.82
C VAL A 879 7.03 -14.33 31.36
N TRP A 880 6.37 -15.23 30.65
CA TRP A 880 6.57 -15.46 29.22
C TRP A 880 5.31 -16.00 28.54
N ARG A 881 5.35 -16.12 27.21
CA ARG A 881 4.29 -16.79 26.44
C ARG A 881 4.76 -18.19 26.03
N ALA A 882 3.88 -19.17 26.14
CA ALA A 882 4.17 -20.52 25.69
C ALA A 882 2.96 -21.30 25.18
N TRP A 883 3.24 -22.32 24.37
CA TRP A 883 2.29 -23.36 24.04
C TRP A 883 2.96 -24.72 24.08
N HIS A 884 2.64 -25.49 25.12
CA HIS A 884 3.23 -26.81 25.37
C HIS A 884 2.35 -27.92 24.82
N TYR A 885 2.98 -28.87 24.13
CA TYR A 885 2.35 -30.07 23.58
C TYR A 885 2.66 -31.29 24.45
N THR A 886 1.76 -32.25 24.42
CA THR A 886 1.98 -33.60 24.96
C THR A 886 2.43 -34.56 23.87
N GLU A 887 3.26 -35.54 24.22
CA GLU A 887 3.74 -36.52 23.24
C GLU A 887 2.55 -37.34 22.70
N GLY A 888 2.34 -37.29 21.38
CA GLY A 888 1.18 -37.88 20.71
C GLY A 888 0.13 -36.88 20.23
N ASP A 889 0.26 -35.60 20.58
CA ASP A 889 -0.58 -34.54 20.02
C ASP A 889 -0.39 -34.43 18.50
N SER A 890 -1.51 -34.42 17.77
CA SER A 890 -1.48 -34.31 16.31
C SER A 890 -0.85 -33.00 15.81
N GLU A 891 -0.89 -31.94 16.61
CA GLU A 891 -0.32 -30.62 16.29
C GLU A 891 1.20 -30.56 16.56
N LEU A 892 1.76 -31.42 17.42
CA LEU A 892 3.19 -31.44 17.75
C LEU A 892 4.06 -31.79 16.52
N ALA A 893 3.54 -32.65 15.64
CA ALA A 893 4.23 -33.02 14.40
C ALA A 893 4.33 -31.82 13.43
N ASP A 894 3.26 -31.01 13.32
CA ASP A 894 3.26 -29.79 12.49
C ASP A 894 4.21 -28.75 13.07
N TYR A 895 4.19 -28.54 14.39
CA TYR A 895 5.12 -27.65 15.09
C TYR A 895 6.59 -28.03 14.83
N ARG A 896 6.96 -29.30 15.05
CA ARG A 896 8.33 -29.80 14.79
C ARG A 896 8.71 -29.68 13.31
N ALA A 897 7.77 -29.88 12.40
CA ALA A 897 8.02 -29.74 10.96
C ALA A 897 8.25 -28.28 10.55
N LEU A 898 7.47 -27.34 11.10
CA LEU A 898 7.67 -25.91 10.89
C LEU A 898 9.00 -25.45 11.49
N LEU A 899 9.34 -25.87 12.71
CA LEU A 899 10.56 -25.44 13.38
C LEU A 899 11.82 -25.88 12.62
N LYS A 900 11.79 -27.07 12.02
CA LYS A 900 12.87 -27.57 11.15
C LYS A 900 13.12 -26.66 9.93
N ASP A 901 12.10 -25.95 9.48
CA ASP A 901 12.19 -24.97 8.39
C ASP A 901 12.40 -23.53 8.92
N HIS A 902 12.77 -23.38 10.20
CA HIS A 902 12.92 -22.09 10.88
C HIS A 902 11.62 -21.27 10.92
N LEU A 903 10.48 -21.94 11.15
CA LEU A 903 9.16 -21.33 11.20
C LEU A 903 8.38 -21.78 12.45
N VAL A 904 7.49 -20.92 12.94
CA VAL A 904 6.51 -21.27 13.97
C VAL A 904 5.14 -20.69 13.66
N ARG A 905 4.09 -21.25 14.25
CA ARG A 905 2.72 -20.75 14.11
C ARG A 905 2.25 -20.11 15.41
N PRO A 906 2.13 -18.77 15.48
CA PRO A 906 1.84 -18.03 16.71
C PRO A 906 0.34 -17.92 17.02
N SER A 907 -0.46 -18.93 16.67
CA SER A 907 -1.93 -18.84 16.75
C SER A 907 -2.53 -19.23 18.09
N LYS A 908 -1.77 -19.96 18.92
CA LYS A 908 -2.15 -20.38 20.28
C LYS A 908 -0.94 -20.16 21.18
N MET A 909 -1.06 -19.29 22.16
CA MET A 909 -0.01 -18.96 23.12
C MET A 909 -0.68 -18.55 24.43
N GLU A 910 -0.28 -19.15 25.55
CA GLU A 910 -0.76 -18.82 26.88
C GLU A 910 0.35 -18.16 27.68
N LEU A 911 -0.01 -17.39 28.71
CA LEU A 911 0.96 -16.76 29.59
C LEU A 911 1.35 -17.72 30.71
N TRP A 912 2.63 -17.72 31.06
CA TRP A 912 3.19 -18.55 32.12
C TRP A 912 4.05 -17.69 33.06
N VAL A 913 4.15 -18.12 34.31
CA VAL A 913 5.02 -17.51 35.33
C VAL A 913 5.84 -18.59 36.02
N MET A 914 7.09 -18.26 36.36
CA MET A 914 8.03 -19.13 37.07
C MET A 914 8.89 -18.30 38.02
N ASN A 915 9.55 -18.98 38.95
CA ASN A 915 10.67 -18.39 39.68
C ASN A 915 11.84 -18.15 38.72
N ALA A 916 12.64 -17.12 38.97
CA ALA A 916 13.81 -16.77 38.17
C ALA A 916 14.91 -17.87 38.12
N ASP A 917 14.80 -18.92 38.93
CA ASP A 917 15.66 -20.09 38.86
C ASP A 917 15.15 -21.20 37.91
N GLY A 918 14.00 -21.00 37.26
CA GLY A 918 13.34 -21.95 36.36
C GLY A 918 12.30 -22.84 37.04
N THR A 919 12.16 -22.77 38.37
CA THR A 919 11.21 -23.61 39.14
C THR A 919 9.81 -23.00 39.21
N ASN A 920 8.82 -23.81 39.62
CA ASN A 920 7.44 -23.36 39.84
C ASN A 920 6.78 -22.74 38.59
N GLN A 921 7.03 -23.33 37.42
CA GLN A 921 6.36 -22.96 36.17
C GLN A 921 4.87 -23.25 36.27
N ARG A 922 4.04 -22.24 35.99
CA ARG A 922 2.59 -22.34 36.02
C ARG A 922 1.96 -21.47 34.95
N GLN A 923 0.92 -22.01 34.33
CA GLN A 923 0.08 -21.29 33.38
C GLN A 923 -0.76 -20.23 34.11
N VAL A 924 -1.01 -19.11 33.45
CA VAL A 924 -1.76 -17.95 33.97
C VAL A 924 -3.05 -17.74 33.18
N THR A 925 -3.02 -17.91 31.86
CA THR A 925 -4.19 -17.75 30.97
C THR A 925 -4.60 -19.11 30.38
N GLU A 926 -5.90 -19.31 30.14
CA GLU A 926 -6.46 -20.53 29.54
C GLU A 926 -7.50 -20.16 28.45
N THR A 927 -7.09 -19.36 27.49
CA THR A 927 -8.01 -18.72 26.52
C THR A 927 -8.12 -19.44 25.18
N GLY A 928 -7.12 -20.28 24.84
CA GLY A 928 -6.93 -20.87 23.51
C GLY A 928 -6.59 -19.85 22.42
N ALA A 929 -6.34 -18.60 22.80
CA ALA A 929 -6.05 -17.47 21.92
C ALA A 929 -4.54 -17.27 21.72
N ALA A 930 -4.15 -16.28 20.93
CA ALA A 930 -2.78 -15.82 20.86
C ALA A 930 -2.56 -14.73 21.93
N ASN A 931 -1.89 -15.06 23.04
CA ASN A 931 -1.50 -14.10 24.06
C ASN A 931 0.00 -13.80 23.94
N PHE A 932 0.38 -12.54 23.73
CA PHE A 932 1.79 -12.16 23.55
C PHE A 932 2.18 -10.83 24.21
N GLY A 933 3.49 -10.60 24.30
CA GLY A 933 4.09 -9.43 24.94
C GLY A 933 3.71 -9.24 26.41
N PRO A 934 3.84 -10.27 27.28
CA PRO A 934 3.49 -10.12 28.68
C PRO A 934 4.52 -9.26 29.42
N TYR A 935 4.05 -8.36 30.28
CA TYR A 935 4.93 -7.55 31.14
C TYR A 935 4.34 -7.39 32.55
N PHE A 936 5.18 -7.45 33.57
CA PHE A 936 4.74 -7.21 34.94
C PHE A 936 4.38 -5.75 35.17
N HIS A 937 3.24 -5.50 35.80
CA HIS A 937 2.94 -4.19 36.34
C HIS A 937 3.90 -3.87 37.50
N ALA A 938 4.12 -2.58 37.78
CA ALA A 938 5.07 -2.11 38.80
C ALA A 938 4.74 -2.60 40.23
N ASP A 939 3.51 -3.03 40.48
CA ASP A 939 3.09 -3.65 41.75
C ASP A 939 3.56 -5.10 41.94
N GLY A 940 4.06 -5.76 40.88
CA GLY A 940 4.50 -7.15 40.89
C GLY A 940 3.38 -8.18 41.11
N LYS A 941 2.12 -7.78 40.95
CA LYS A 941 0.92 -8.61 41.13
C LYS A 941 0.15 -8.82 39.85
N ARG A 942 0.18 -7.86 38.92
CA ARG A 942 -0.56 -7.93 37.66
C ARG A 942 0.37 -8.06 36.46
N ILE A 943 -0.16 -8.60 35.36
CA ILE A 943 0.52 -8.77 34.08
C ILE A 943 -0.33 -8.12 33.01
N ILE A 944 0.27 -7.24 32.21
CA ILE A 944 -0.35 -6.70 30.99
C ILE A 944 0.13 -7.49 29.77
N TYR A 945 -0.73 -7.69 28.78
CA TYR A 945 -0.43 -8.46 27.58
C TYR A 945 -1.36 -8.07 26.42
N SER A 946 -1.05 -8.51 25.21
CA SER A 946 -1.92 -8.39 24.02
C SER A 946 -2.60 -9.72 23.73
N SER A 947 -3.87 -9.70 23.34
CA SER A 947 -4.63 -10.89 23.00
C SER A 947 -5.70 -10.63 21.94
N ASN A 948 -5.96 -11.64 21.09
CA ASN A 948 -7.14 -11.70 20.24
C ASN A 948 -8.32 -12.44 20.90
N HIS A 949 -8.26 -12.64 22.21
CA HIS A 949 -9.34 -13.23 22.98
C HIS A 949 -10.64 -12.40 22.85
N ASN A 950 -11.77 -13.05 22.58
CA ASN A 950 -13.09 -12.43 22.46
C ASN A 950 -13.27 -11.32 21.40
N THR A 951 -12.37 -11.23 20.42
CA THR A 951 -12.52 -10.26 19.30
C THR A 951 -13.30 -10.84 18.11
N GLY A 952 -13.43 -12.16 18.01
CA GLY A 952 -14.11 -12.82 16.87
C GLY A 952 -13.29 -12.77 15.57
N SER A 953 -12.05 -12.28 15.63
CA SER A 953 -11.13 -12.11 14.51
C SER A 953 -9.72 -12.58 14.90
N ASN A 954 -9.02 -13.25 13.99
CA ASN A 954 -7.61 -13.61 14.20
C ASN A 954 -6.64 -12.45 13.93
N ARG A 955 -7.16 -11.25 13.59
CA ARG A 955 -6.37 -10.06 13.29
C ARG A 955 -6.61 -8.89 14.25
N GLU A 956 -7.63 -8.97 15.09
CA GLU A 956 -7.90 -7.94 16.10
C GLU A 956 -7.25 -8.32 17.42
N PHE A 957 -6.46 -7.40 17.96
CA PHE A 957 -5.71 -7.59 19.21
C PHE A 957 -5.96 -6.41 20.13
N GLU A 958 -6.17 -6.71 21.41
CA GLU A 958 -6.43 -5.74 22.44
C GLU A 958 -5.49 -5.98 23.62
N LEU A 959 -5.24 -4.94 24.41
CA LEU A 959 -4.50 -5.05 25.65
C LEU A 959 -5.40 -5.59 26.76
N TYR A 960 -4.89 -6.53 27.53
CA TYR A 960 -5.53 -7.12 28.70
C TYR A 960 -4.61 -7.05 29.91
N MET A 961 -5.20 -6.97 31.09
CA MET A 961 -4.52 -7.08 32.38
C MET A 961 -5.07 -8.26 33.17
N ILE A 962 -4.20 -9.05 33.80
CA ILE A 962 -4.59 -10.20 34.63
C ILE A 962 -3.79 -10.25 35.93
N ASP A 963 -4.35 -10.83 37.00
CA ASP A 963 -3.55 -11.18 38.18
C ASP A 963 -2.53 -12.23 37.79
N LYS A 964 -1.29 -12.10 38.30
CA LYS A 964 -0.23 -13.03 37.94
C LYS A 964 -0.56 -14.46 38.31
N ASN A 965 -1.45 -14.70 39.27
CA ASN A 965 -1.90 -16.02 39.70
C ASN A 965 -3.08 -16.58 38.89
N GLY A 966 -3.51 -15.87 37.83
CA GLY A 966 -4.64 -16.23 36.98
C GLY A 966 -5.96 -15.59 37.43
N GLY A 967 -7.04 -15.90 36.71
CA GLY A 967 -8.37 -15.34 36.93
C GLY A 967 -8.95 -14.72 35.67
N GLU A 968 -10.03 -13.95 35.82
CA GLU A 968 -10.67 -13.25 34.70
C GLU A 968 -9.83 -12.03 34.28
N PRO A 969 -9.42 -11.92 33.00
CA PRO A 969 -8.66 -10.78 32.53
C PRO A 969 -9.56 -9.55 32.31
N GLU A 970 -9.03 -8.38 32.62
CA GLU A 970 -9.64 -7.09 32.32
C GLU A 970 -9.17 -6.59 30.95
N ARG A 971 -10.11 -6.16 30.10
CA ARG A 971 -9.79 -5.55 28.80
C ARG A 971 -9.45 -4.07 29.00
N ILE A 972 -8.28 -3.66 28.53
CA ILE A 972 -7.72 -2.31 28.72
C ILE A 972 -7.98 -1.41 27.49
N THR A 973 -7.89 -1.98 26.28
CA THR A 973 -8.13 -1.24 25.03
C THR A 973 -9.36 -1.74 24.28
N THR A 974 -9.94 -0.85 23.48
CA THR A 974 -11.12 -1.15 22.64
C THR A 974 -11.02 -0.54 21.24
N ALA A 975 -9.82 -0.07 20.86
CA ALA A 975 -9.59 0.52 19.55
C ALA A 975 -9.56 -0.58 18.48
N PRO A 976 -10.30 -0.44 17.36
CA PRO A 976 -10.32 -1.45 16.33
C PRO A 976 -8.95 -1.64 15.68
N GLY A 977 -8.64 -2.88 15.34
CA GLY A 977 -7.37 -3.27 14.72
C GLY A 977 -6.43 -3.95 15.70
N PHE A 978 -5.17 -3.55 15.70
CA PHE A 978 -4.14 -4.12 16.55
C PHE A 978 -3.73 -3.15 17.66
N ASP A 979 -3.78 -3.61 18.91
CA ASP A 979 -3.05 -3.08 20.05
C ASP A 979 -2.12 -4.16 20.61
N GLY A 980 -0.82 -3.87 20.70
CA GLY A 980 0.16 -4.89 21.08
C GLY A 980 1.46 -4.36 21.65
N PHE A 981 2.27 -5.29 22.17
CA PHE A 981 3.57 -5.02 22.81
C PHE A 981 3.50 -3.99 23.97
N PRO A 982 2.58 -4.16 24.95
CA PRO A 982 2.42 -3.20 26.03
C PRO A 982 3.57 -3.27 27.03
N MET A 983 4.09 -2.12 27.45
CA MET A 983 5.17 -2.01 28.43
C MET A 983 4.90 -0.84 29.38
N PHE A 984 5.04 -1.09 30.69
CA PHE A 984 4.98 -0.01 31.68
C PHE A 984 6.33 0.67 31.82
N SER A 985 6.30 1.98 32.05
CA SER A 985 7.47 2.70 32.53
C SER A 985 7.88 2.17 33.90
N PRO A 986 9.15 2.36 34.29
CA PRO A 986 9.64 1.87 35.57
C PRO A 986 8.83 2.38 36.77
N ASP A 987 8.25 3.60 36.69
CA ASP A 987 7.35 4.19 37.72
C ASP A 987 5.92 3.64 37.72
N GLY A 988 5.54 2.85 36.73
CA GLY A 988 4.17 2.38 36.52
C GLY A 988 3.19 3.48 36.09
N ARG A 989 3.65 4.71 35.83
CA ARG A 989 2.77 5.86 35.54
C ARG A 989 2.53 6.08 34.06
N TRP A 990 3.33 5.47 33.19
CA TRP A 990 3.18 5.53 31.75
C TRP A 990 3.12 4.13 31.19
N ILE A 991 2.36 3.97 30.11
CA ILE A 991 2.32 2.76 29.30
C ILE A 991 2.65 3.14 27.86
N VAL A 992 3.51 2.35 27.21
CA VAL A 992 3.78 2.41 25.78
C VAL A 992 3.26 1.13 25.11
N TRP A 993 2.71 1.25 23.91
CA TRP A 993 2.27 0.11 23.10
C TRP A 993 2.26 0.46 21.61
N GLY A 994 2.31 -0.56 20.75
CA GLY A 994 2.08 -0.43 19.32
C GLY A 994 0.59 -0.52 19.00
N SER A 995 0.09 0.36 18.12
CA SER A 995 -1.34 0.42 17.81
C SER A 995 -1.63 0.88 16.39
N ASN A 996 -2.74 0.37 15.83
CA ASN A 996 -3.35 0.90 14.61
C ASN A 996 -4.41 1.99 14.89
N ARG A 997 -4.58 2.45 16.14
CA ARG A 997 -5.66 3.37 16.54
C ARG A 997 -5.70 4.72 15.82
N ALA A 998 -4.60 5.14 15.20
CA ALA A 998 -4.54 6.33 14.33
C ALA A 998 -4.62 6.03 12.82
N SER A 999 -4.62 4.76 12.41
CA SER A 999 -4.68 4.38 10.99
C SER A 999 -6.13 4.43 10.50
N GLU A 1000 -6.37 5.21 9.45
CA GLU A 1000 -7.65 5.21 8.72
C GLU A 1000 -7.79 3.99 7.77
N ARG A 1001 -6.71 3.21 7.60
CA ARG A 1001 -6.61 2.02 6.74
C ARG A 1001 -6.56 0.70 7.52
N GLY A 1002 -6.34 0.74 8.83
CA GLY A 1002 -6.36 -0.41 9.73
C GLY A 1002 -5.10 -1.28 9.78
N PHE A 1003 -3.96 -0.84 9.23
CA PHE A 1003 -2.74 -1.66 9.18
C PHE A 1003 -1.43 -0.97 9.60
N ASP A 1004 -1.37 0.37 9.69
CA ASP A 1004 -0.12 1.06 10.06
C ASP A 1004 0.12 0.96 11.58
N THR A 1005 1.14 0.21 12.03
CA THR A 1005 1.42 0.05 13.46
C THR A 1005 2.35 1.16 13.96
N ASN A 1006 1.81 2.02 14.82
CA ASN A 1006 2.53 3.17 15.38
C ASN A 1006 2.66 3.04 16.90
N LEU A 1007 3.69 3.64 17.48
CA LEU A 1007 3.86 3.67 18.94
C LEU A 1007 2.98 4.75 19.56
N PHE A 1008 2.33 4.40 20.66
CA PHE A 1008 1.56 5.30 21.50
C PHE A 1008 2.07 5.22 22.93
N ILE A 1009 1.95 6.34 23.64
CA ILE A 1009 2.23 6.44 25.05
C ILE A 1009 1.07 7.14 25.75
N ALA A 1010 0.70 6.66 26.93
CA ALA A 1010 -0.36 7.25 27.75
C ALA A 1010 0.04 7.26 29.21
N ARG A 1011 -0.47 8.25 29.94
CA ARG A 1011 -0.41 8.27 31.39
C ARG A 1011 -1.43 7.26 31.93
N TRP A 1012 -0.94 6.34 32.74
CA TRP A 1012 -1.73 5.31 33.39
C TRP A 1012 -2.55 5.89 34.54
N ILE A 1013 -3.80 5.44 34.66
CA ILE A 1013 -4.73 5.73 35.74
C ILE A 1013 -5.14 4.39 36.34
N GLU A 1014 -4.99 4.23 37.65
CA GLU A 1014 -5.45 3.04 38.37
C GLU A 1014 -6.98 2.99 38.55
#